data_AF-A0A817IWR0-F1
#
_entry.id   AF-A0A817IWR0-F1
#
_cell.length_a   1.000
_cell.length_b   1.000
_cell.length_c   1.000
_cell.angle_alpha   90.00
_cell.angle_beta   90.00
_cell.angle_gamma   90.00
#
_symmetry.space_group_name_H-M   'P 1'
#
loop_
_entity.id
_entity.type
_entity.pdbx_description
1 polymer ?
#
loop_
_entity_poly.entity_id
_entity_poly.type
_entity_poly.pdbx_seq_one_letter_code
_entity_poly.pdbx_strand_id
1 'polypeptide(L)'
;MSSLVIGLEINDSHITSALVRIEQLPHDKFSIERDTYFTRTFEINTDSDPRNIISNWIQSINDVLLDFVYNYNENDAIIGISIGMPGPMDYESGTCCIQSPKFNKFFGLNIRLSLAQGLKDLIARWKHDYYDKRSAESSISPPKELTIFDKLRQKAPRRMTITPPTTPRIPITFNVPPTTLEQIDEEEFFKKKTIDYCGQLDEENNINEEIEPSSLICRSRRETYFHDIEITSPRKPLTANDFSPRLWTVIEQLAHIPISFYNNTVCFALGEANNDFHQGYERILALILSTSFDSAFIDRGETITNREDVPLDGMLSNCPYDQHSTADDWFSTRGLINIHKKLLRNELPDDNSGTSSMTLSTDERQQNDDNLLITEHLLVRQAIKGDLNAIKTLQTFVRLLGQFLVPYIIKFRTQLIVIGGNLAEVWYLLEDELNFTIKQFSEAHIYFSLSQGKSVCLGAVQRQSLETPKTSFRQTHQYLLPVVKTIDTSQYDIYPSHRIPHGYIGIGHLTLNEKLCNLIDKYNILLIDGFVGTCFNEYAHQLNKFYSDNRKKEKNLSSLLFYDSRTFLQTNSNIQRESYLKDPKSLFGKVGSDLDFKKDFIDLKKFQFFKDNLSYPCVIIGPGSSYVNKTSPLIYIDLPKNELYYRIATQTSFSYLKPTRRLLSDNNALTPAMYEQKCLYFLDYPVFNKLKQELLSRINYFIDGQRPNCPTWIAGDTFRQALAHIANGPVRVRPWFEPGSWGGQWLKTVCTNISKHTKNYAWSFEMITPENGVIISDVNNRLVELSWDIFYGSQADKILGNKIHREIFSGTNDFPIRFDFLDTMDGGNLSIQCNPSLQYMRENFGEKITQDEAYYIIETKQHWQKEVKNDITCSSYIYLGFHENVDQEEFHQALVISNKDKKNLDVEKYVQCIPTNVHDFFLIPNETIHACGRNQVVLEISATPYIYTFKLYDWLRLGLDGRPRLLNIEHGIKNLKFDRHGEQLRCQPISLANEQDKYEEQHLPTHNLHFYDVKRLIIEPNENIEIIRSTENRFHLCMLVQGDAIEIEYNSLDNNQHKQIRQYNYIETFLIPASINEYRLRPIIKNKHNEKKLHKFILLTAFLKWDCEKILK
;
A
#
# COMPACT_ATOMS: atom_id res chain seq x y z
N MET A 1 4.42 -16.93 -31.79
CA MET A 1 5.68 -16.37 -31.26
C MET A 1 6.02 -17.16 -30.02
N SER A 2 7.27 -17.60 -29.90
CA SER A 2 7.78 -18.21 -28.68
C SER A 2 8.20 -17.10 -27.72
N SER A 3 7.69 -17.16 -26.51
CA SER A 3 8.01 -16.20 -25.45
C SER A 3 9.23 -16.68 -24.67
N LEU A 4 10.27 -15.85 -24.59
CA LEU A 4 11.46 -16.08 -23.79
C LEU A 4 11.52 -15.06 -22.65
N VAL A 5 12.04 -15.48 -21.50
CA VAL A 5 12.29 -14.63 -20.34
C VAL A 5 13.72 -14.85 -19.87
N ILE A 6 14.39 -13.79 -19.46
CA ILE A 6 15.72 -13.91 -18.82
C ILE A 6 15.49 -14.23 -17.35
N GLY A 7 15.78 -15.47 -16.95
CA GLY A 7 15.84 -15.88 -15.55
C GLY A 7 17.19 -15.51 -14.96
N LEU A 8 17.19 -14.93 -13.76
CA LEU A 8 18.40 -14.57 -13.01
C LEU A 8 18.31 -15.05 -11.57
N GLU A 9 19.45 -15.43 -11.02
CA GLU A 9 19.67 -15.58 -9.58
C GLU A 9 20.78 -14.60 -9.19
N ILE A 10 20.48 -13.69 -8.27
CA ILE A 10 21.47 -12.76 -7.70
C ILE A 10 21.76 -13.20 -6.27
N ASN A 11 23.00 -13.61 -6.00
CA ASN A 11 23.49 -13.96 -4.67
C ASN A 11 24.61 -12.98 -4.23
N ASP A 12 25.18 -13.22 -3.04
CA ASP A 12 26.19 -12.37 -2.41
C ASP A 12 27.63 -12.57 -2.98
N SER A 13 27.80 -13.47 -3.93
CA SER A 13 29.10 -13.93 -4.43
C SER A 13 29.10 -14.28 -5.92
N HIS A 14 27.92 -14.51 -6.48
CA HIS A 14 27.75 -14.88 -7.87
C HIS A 14 26.37 -14.46 -8.39
N ILE A 15 26.27 -14.40 -9.71
CA ILE A 15 25.04 -14.19 -10.45
C ILE A 15 24.93 -15.28 -11.51
N THR A 16 23.77 -15.91 -11.55
CA THR A 16 23.44 -16.92 -12.56
C THR A 16 22.37 -16.34 -13.47
N SER A 17 22.47 -16.61 -14.77
CA SER A 17 21.51 -16.12 -15.77
C SER A 17 21.26 -17.18 -16.83
N ALA A 18 20.01 -17.30 -17.29
CA ALA A 18 19.62 -18.21 -18.37
C ALA A 18 18.43 -17.67 -19.17
N LEU A 19 18.29 -18.10 -20.43
CA LEU A 19 17.04 -17.92 -21.18
C LEU A 19 16.09 -19.06 -20.86
N VAL A 20 14.85 -18.71 -20.53
CA VAL A 20 13.78 -19.66 -20.25
C VAL A 20 12.69 -19.51 -21.30
N ARG A 21 12.34 -20.60 -21.97
CA ARG A 21 11.22 -20.67 -22.93
C ARG A 21 9.93 -20.99 -22.20
N ILE A 22 8.87 -20.29 -22.60
CA ILE A 22 7.50 -20.55 -22.17
C ILE A 22 6.75 -21.16 -23.37
N GLU A 23 6.39 -22.43 -23.27
CA GLU A 23 5.56 -23.12 -24.25
C GLU A 23 4.09 -23.08 -23.79
N GLN A 24 3.27 -22.31 -24.52
CA GLN A 24 1.83 -22.21 -24.27
C GLN A 24 1.12 -23.50 -24.69
N LEU A 25 1.04 -24.45 -23.77
CA LEU A 25 0.28 -25.69 -23.86
C LEU A 25 -0.90 -25.63 -22.85
N PRO A 26 -1.81 -26.62 -22.77
CA PRO A 26 -2.90 -26.62 -21.79
C PRO A 26 -2.44 -26.44 -20.33
N HIS A 27 -1.16 -26.74 -20.07
CA HIS A 27 -0.38 -26.29 -18.92
C HIS A 27 0.91 -25.65 -19.48
N ASP A 28 1.26 -24.43 -19.05
CA ASP A 28 2.49 -23.78 -19.49
C ASP A 28 3.70 -24.66 -19.14
N LYS A 29 4.54 -24.97 -20.14
CA LYS A 29 5.79 -25.72 -19.93
C LYS A 29 6.97 -24.76 -19.99
N PHE A 30 7.85 -24.85 -18.99
CA PHE A 30 9.04 -24.00 -18.86
C PHE A 30 10.30 -24.83 -19.10
N SER A 31 11.22 -24.34 -19.92
CA SER A 31 12.50 -25.01 -20.19
C SER A 31 13.64 -24.00 -20.29
N ILE A 32 14.82 -24.38 -19.78
CA ILE A 32 16.03 -23.60 -19.96
C ILE A 32 16.59 -23.88 -21.35
N GLU A 33 16.95 -22.81 -22.06
CA GLU A 33 17.59 -22.93 -23.35
C GLU A 33 19.04 -23.39 -23.21
N ARG A 34 19.40 -24.42 -23.99
CA ARG A 34 20.73 -25.02 -23.98
C ARG A 34 21.81 -23.98 -24.28
N ASP A 35 22.93 -24.06 -23.56
CA ASP A 35 24.10 -23.17 -23.69
C ASP A 35 23.86 -21.69 -23.34
N THR A 36 22.69 -21.32 -22.81
CA THR A 36 22.38 -19.95 -22.36
C THR A 36 22.62 -19.71 -20.87
N TYR A 37 23.07 -20.74 -20.15
CA TYR A 37 23.33 -20.71 -18.72
C TYR A 37 24.74 -20.16 -18.42
N PHE A 38 24.79 -19.01 -17.75
CA PHE A 38 26.05 -18.35 -17.34
C PHE A 38 26.06 -18.10 -15.84
N THR A 39 27.14 -18.48 -15.17
CA THR A 39 27.41 -18.08 -13.77
C THR A 39 28.67 -17.23 -13.73
N ARG A 40 28.56 -16.03 -13.15
CA ARG A 40 29.69 -15.11 -12.93
C ARG A 40 29.89 -14.92 -11.44
N THR A 41 31.11 -15.15 -10.98
CA THR A 41 31.53 -14.80 -9.61
C THR A 41 32.03 -13.37 -9.55
N PHE A 42 31.74 -12.68 -8.45
CA PHE A 42 32.22 -11.33 -8.19
C PHE A 42 32.44 -11.13 -6.69
N GLU A 43 33.44 -10.32 -6.33
CA GLU A 43 33.63 -9.90 -4.94
C GLU A 43 32.83 -8.62 -4.70
N ILE A 44 31.90 -8.66 -3.75
CA ILE A 44 31.29 -7.45 -3.21
C ILE A 44 32.16 -6.96 -2.06
N ASN A 45 32.94 -5.90 -2.29
CA ASN A 45 33.55 -5.15 -1.19
C ASN A 45 32.46 -4.31 -0.52
N THR A 46 32.41 -4.36 0.82
CA THR A 46 31.42 -3.70 1.68
C THR A 46 31.32 -2.18 1.46
N ASP A 47 32.41 -1.55 0.99
CA ASP A 47 32.48 -0.11 0.71
C ASP A 47 32.22 0.25 -0.76
N SER A 48 31.92 -0.73 -1.61
CA SER A 48 31.69 -0.48 -3.04
C SER A 48 30.45 0.37 -3.28
N ASP A 49 30.55 1.35 -4.17
CA ASP A 49 29.38 2.03 -4.71
C ASP A 49 28.44 1.01 -5.37
N PRO A 50 27.15 0.95 -4.99
CA PRO A 50 26.17 0.01 -5.58
C PRO A 50 26.14 0.00 -7.10
N ARG A 51 26.42 1.14 -7.74
CA ARG A 51 26.45 1.28 -9.21
C ARG A 51 27.46 0.35 -9.87
N ASN A 52 28.61 0.14 -9.23
CA ASN A 52 29.67 -0.72 -9.76
C ASN A 52 29.22 -2.18 -9.77
N ILE A 53 28.55 -2.62 -8.69
CA ILE A 53 28.03 -3.98 -8.56
C ILE A 53 26.87 -4.20 -9.52
N ILE A 54 25.94 -3.25 -9.61
CA ILE A 54 24.83 -3.29 -10.57
C ILE A 54 25.37 -3.38 -12.00
N SER A 55 26.47 -2.68 -12.33
CA SER A 55 27.11 -2.81 -13.65
C SER A 55 27.57 -4.25 -13.94
N ASN A 56 28.03 -5.00 -12.94
CA ASN A 56 28.37 -6.43 -13.10
C ASN A 56 27.13 -7.28 -13.38
N TRP A 57 26.01 -6.97 -12.71
CA TRP A 57 24.73 -7.65 -12.97
C TRP A 57 24.22 -7.37 -14.38
N ILE A 58 24.29 -6.11 -14.83
CA ILE A 58 23.97 -5.71 -16.20
C ILE A 58 24.87 -6.40 -17.21
N GLN A 59 26.16 -6.61 -16.90
CA GLN A 59 27.05 -7.34 -17.79
C GLN A 59 26.67 -8.82 -17.94
N SER A 60 26.09 -9.43 -16.90
CA SER A 60 25.61 -10.82 -16.98
C SER A 60 24.37 -10.91 -17.86
N ILE A 61 23.44 -9.96 -17.73
CA ILE A 61 22.29 -9.82 -18.64
C ILE A 61 22.75 -9.57 -20.08
N ASN A 62 23.75 -8.71 -20.28
CA ASN A 62 24.33 -8.41 -21.58
C ASN A 62 24.85 -9.67 -22.29
N ASP A 63 25.50 -10.59 -21.57
CA ASP A 63 25.99 -11.83 -22.17
C ASP A 63 24.86 -12.71 -22.72
N VAL A 64 23.78 -12.87 -21.95
CA VAL A 64 22.57 -13.60 -22.38
C VAL A 64 21.92 -12.93 -23.58
N LEU A 65 21.82 -11.60 -23.57
CA LEU A 65 21.25 -10.85 -24.67
C LEU A 65 22.09 -10.96 -25.95
N LEU A 66 23.42 -10.98 -25.83
CA LEU A 66 24.30 -11.20 -26.97
C LEU A 66 24.07 -12.59 -27.54
N ASP A 67 24.05 -13.63 -26.69
CA ASP A 67 23.74 -14.99 -27.14
C ASP A 67 22.38 -15.08 -27.87
N PHE A 68 21.35 -14.43 -27.31
CA PHE A 68 20.04 -14.32 -27.93
C PHE A 68 20.11 -13.75 -29.36
N VAL A 69 20.78 -12.60 -29.51
CA VAL A 69 20.93 -11.90 -30.81
C VAL A 69 21.67 -12.77 -31.83
N TYR A 70 22.65 -13.58 -31.41
CA TYR A 70 23.43 -14.43 -32.32
C TYR A 70 22.72 -15.72 -32.73
N ASN A 71 22.01 -16.40 -31.81
CA ASN A 71 21.64 -17.81 -31.99
C ASN A 71 20.14 -18.07 -32.29
N TYR A 72 19.25 -17.11 -31.96
CA TYR A 72 17.79 -17.34 -32.01
C TYR A 72 17.13 -16.96 -33.35
N ASN A 73 15.82 -17.12 -33.53
CA ASN A 73 15.12 -16.77 -34.78
C ASN A 73 14.35 -15.45 -34.66
N GLU A 74 13.85 -14.88 -35.78
CA GLU A 74 13.05 -13.63 -35.80
C GLU A 74 11.69 -13.74 -35.08
N ASN A 75 11.18 -14.95 -34.87
CA ASN A 75 9.88 -15.21 -34.23
C ASN A 75 9.96 -15.40 -32.70
N ASP A 76 11.17 -15.37 -32.13
CA ASP A 76 11.42 -15.41 -30.69
C ASP A 76 11.44 -13.98 -30.12
N ALA A 77 10.81 -13.74 -28.98
CA ALA A 77 10.80 -12.43 -28.32
C ALA A 77 11.14 -12.56 -26.84
N ILE A 78 12.00 -11.67 -26.33
CA ILE A 78 12.23 -11.56 -24.89
C ILE A 78 11.14 -10.66 -24.31
N ILE A 79 10.31 -11.23 -23.43
CA ILE A 79 9.13 -10.55 -22.89
C ILE A 79 9.29 -10.10 -21.43
N GLY A 80 10.40 -10.46 -20.76
CA GLY A 80 10.62 -10.11 -19.37
C GLY A 80 11.99 -10.50 -18.82
N ILE A 81 12.31 -9.96 -17.64
CA ILE A 81 13.43 -10.35 -16.80
C ILE A 81 12.88 -10.72 -15.42
N SER A 82 13.20 -11.92 -14.94
CA SER A 82 12.71 -12.44 -13.65
C SER A 82 13.89 -12.83 -12.78
N ILE A 83 13.94 -12.25 -11.58
CA ILE A 83 15.11 -12.30 -10.70
C ILE A 83 14.74 -12.97 -9.38
N GLY A 84 15.37 -14.11 -9.08
CA GLY A 84 15.45 -14.66 -7.73
C GLY A 84 16.55 -13.95 -6.94
N MET A 85 16.20 -13.35 -5.81
CA MET A 85 17.13 -12.64 -4.94
C MET A 85 16.91 -13.04 -3.47
N PRO A 86 17.96 -13.14 -2.63
CA PRO A 86 17.80 -13.42 -1.20
C PRO A 86 17.05 -12.29 -0.48
N GLY A 87 16.39 -12.66 0.61
CA GLY A 87 15.68 -11.73 1.49
C GLY A 87 16.54 -11.24 2.66
N PRO A 88 16.00 -10.32 3.49
CA PRO A 88 14.68 -9.68 3.32
C PRO A 88 14.70 -8.58 2.22
N MET A 89 13.60 -8.47 1.48
CA MET A 89 13.41 -7.51 0.39
C MET A 89 11.91 -7.17 0.26
N ASP A 90 11.59 -5.95 -0.15
CA ASP A 90 10.28 -5.65 -0.75
C ASP A 90 10.35 -6.03 -2.24
N TYR A 91 9.97 -7.28 -2.54
CA TYR A 91 10.00 -7.85 -3.89
C TYR A 91 9.03 -7.13 -4.85
N GLU A 92 7.91 -6.61 -4.35
CA GLU A 92 6.94 -5.88 -5.17
C GLU A 92 7.55 -4.58 -5.67
N SER A 93 8.23 -3.80 -4.84
CA SER A 93 8.88 -2.54 -5.26
C SER A 93 10.30 -2.70 -5.80
N GLY A 94 10.94 -3.84 -5.55
CA GLY A 94 12.33 -4.08 -5.93
C GLY A 94 13.33 -3.45 -4.95
N THR A 95 12.96 -3.29 -3.68
CA THR A 95 13.76 -2.57 -2.67
C THR A 95 14.45 -3.53 -1.71
N CYS A 96 15.77 -3.43 -1.58
CA CYS A 96 16.57 -4.27 -0.71
C CYS A 96 16.44 -3.88 0.77
N CYS A 97 16.21 -4.87 1.64
CA CYS A 97 16.15 -4.71 3.10
C CYS A 97 17.24 -5.53 3.83
N ILE A 98 18.19 -6.10 3.09
CA ILE A 98 19.25 -6.97 3.62
C ILE A 98 20.25 -6.15 4.43
N GLN A 99 20.56 -6.61 5.65
CA GLN A 99 21.58 -6.03 6.53
C GLN A 99 22.74 -7.02 6.69
N SER A 100 23.56 -7.14 5.65
CA SER A 100 24.78 -7.95 5.68
C SER A 100 25.95 -7.13 5.12
N PRO A 101 27.20 -7.38 5.55
CA PRO A 101 28.35 -6.57 5.16
C PRO A 101 28.41 -6.29 3.64
N LYS A 102 28.09 -7.28 2.82
CA LYS A 102 28.07 -7.18 1.35
C LYS A 102 26.89 -6.36 0.79
N PHE A 103 25.75 -6.31 1.46
CA PHE A 103 24.56 -5.58 1.01
C PHE A 103 24.28 -4.29 1.79
N ASN A 104 25.13 -3.90 2.75
CA ASN A 104 24.91 -2.70 3.57
C ASN A 104 24.58 -1.45 2.74
N LYS A 105 25.34 -1.16 1.67
CA LYS A 105 25.11 -0.02 0.75
C LYS A 105 23.84 -0.13 -0.10
N PHE A 106 23.24 -1.32 -0.18
CA PHE A 106 21.97 -1.58 -0.85
C PHE A 106 20.78 -1.45 0.09
N PHE A 107 20.96 -1.34 1.40
CA PHE A 107 19.84 -1.23 2.32
C PHE A 107 19.00 0.01 2.00
N GLY A 108 17.71 -0.21 1.69
CA GLY A 108 16.82 0.83 1.20
C GLY A 108 16.84 1.08 -0.30
N LEU A 109 17.83 0.57 -1.04
CA LEU A 109 17.99 0.87 -2.47
C LEU A 109 16.92 0.14 -3.32
N ASN A 110 16.27 0.89 -4.20
CA ASN A 110 15.42 0.35 -5.25
C ASN A 110 16.31 -0.19 -6.40
N ILE A 111 16.56 -1.50 -6.33
CA ILE A 111 17.40 -2.22 -7.30
C ILE A 111 16.71 -2.29 -8.66
N ARG A 112 15.38 -2.42 -8.71
CA ARG A 112 14.63 -2.47 -9.98
C ARG A 112 14.87 -1.23 -10.83
N LEU A 113 14.75 -0.04 -10.23
CA LEU A 113 15.00 1.22 -10.94
C LEU A 113 16.45 1.34 -11.39
N SER A 114 17.38 0.84 -10.58
CA SER A 114 18.81 0.87 -10.89
C SER A 114 19.16 -0.07 -12.05
N LEU A 115 18.60 -1.28 -12.08
CA LEU A 115 18.74 -2.23 -13.19
C LEU A 115 18.07 -1.71 -14.47
N ALA A 116 16.85 -1.18 -14.37
CA ALA A 116 16.17 -0.59 -15.51
C ALA A 116 16.99 0.55 -16.13
N GLN A 117 17.66 1.36 -15.31
CA GLN A 117 18.58 2.38 -15.79
C GLN A 117 19.82 1.79 -16.44
N GLY A 118 20.47 0.81 -15.80
CA GLY A 118 21.65 0.15 -16.35
C GLY A 118 21.39 -0.53 -17.71
N LEU A 119 20.19 -1.09 -17.91
CA LEU A 119 19.76 -1.63 -19.20
C LEU A 119 19.57 -0.55 -20.26
N LYS A 120 18.97 0.59 -19.91
CA LYS A 120 18.88 1.74 -20.83
C LYS A 120 20.26 2.24 -21.26
N ASP A 121 21.22 2.28 -20.33
CA ASP A 121 22.59 2.68 -20.63
C ASP A 121 23.29 1.66 -21.54
N LEU A 122 23.06 0.36 -21.30
CA LEU A 122 23.53 -0.70 -22.18
C LEU A 122 22.97 -0.56 -23.61
N ILE A 123 21.67 -0.35 -23.74
CA ILE A 123 20.99 -0.14 -25.03
C ILE A 123 21.56 1.10 -25.73
N ALA A 124 21.78 2.20 -24.98
CA ALA A 124 22.35 3.42 -25.55
C ALA A 124 23.78 3.19 -26.07
N ARG A 125 24.61 2.42 -25.36
CA ARG A 125 25.94 2.01 -25.83
C ARG A 125 25.86 1.17 -27.11
N TRP A 126 24.95 0.17 -27.16
CA TRP A 126 24.73 -0.62 -28.37
C TRP A 126 24.33 0.23 -29.58
N LYS A 127 23.42 1.21 -29.39
CA LYS A 127 23.03 2.15 -30.45
C LYS A 127 24.22 2.99 -30.92
N HIS A 128 24.99 3.53 -29.98
CA HIS A 128 26.18 4.34 -30.30
C HIS A 128 27.21 3.53 -31.12
N ASP A 129 27.60 2.35 -30.63
CA ASP A 129 28.56 1.47 -31.29
C ASP A 129 28.11 1.04 -32.70
N TYR A 130 26.79 0.90 -32.92
CA TYR A 130 26.22 0.60 -34.22
C TYR A 130 26.34 1.78 -35.22
N TYR A 131 26.00 3.00 -34.80
CA TYR A 131 26.03 4.18 -35.69
C TYR A 131 27.46 4.65 -36.02
N ASP A 132 28.39 4.56 -35.07
CA ASP A 132 29.80 4.90 -35.30
C ASP A 132 30.46 4.01 -36.36
N LYS A 133 30.02 2.74 -36.49
CA LYS A 133 30.50 1.86 -37.57
C LYS A 133 30.04 2.30 -38.95
N ARG A 134 28.79 2.74 -39.10
CA ARG A 134 28.26 3.21 -40.40
C ARG A 134 28.90 4.52 -40.84
N SER A 135 29.24 5.41 -39.91
CA SER A 135 30.00 6.62 -40.23
C SER A 135 31.46 6.30 -40.59
N ALA A 136 32.10 5.36 -39.87
CA ALA A 136 33.46 4.92 -40.18
C ALA A 136 33.58 4.16 -41.52
N GLU A 137 32.60 3.33 -41.90
CA GLU A 137 32.56 2.62 -43.21
C GLU A 137 32.46 3.59 -44.41
N SER A 138 32.12 4.86 -44.19
CA SER A 138 32.15 5.91 -45.21
C SER A 138 33.50 6.65 -45.33
N SER A 139 34.47 6.35 -44.46
CA SER A 139 35.79 7.00 -44.41
C SER A 139 36.94 5.99 -44.45
N ILE A 140 37.98 6.25 -45.26
CA ILE A 140 39.02 5.29 -45.68
C ILE A 140 40.06 5.00 -44.56
N SER A 141 39.72 5.07 -43.27
CA SER A 141 40.67 4.84 -42.18
C SER A 141 40.06 3.96 -41.09
N PRO A 142 40.65 2.78 -40.79
CA PRO A 142 40.12 1.92 -39.74
C PRO A 142 40.30 2.56 -38.35
N PRO A 143 39.31 2.47 -37.45
CA PRO A 143 39.43 2.98 -36.09
C PRO A 143 40.53 2.22 -35.32
N LYS A 144 41.27 2.94 -34.47
CA LYS A 144 42.41 2.41 -33.68
C LYS A 144 42.01 1.56 -32.47
N GLU A 145 40.73 1.51 -32.10
CA GLU A 145 40.21 0.70 -30.99
C GLU A 145 39.16 -0.32 -31.50
N LEU A 146 39.28 -1.57 -31.04
CA LEU A 146 38.32 -2.64 -31.34
C LEU A 146 36.97 -2.32 -30.66
N THR A 147 35.92 -2.13 -31.47
CA THR A 147 34.54 -1.94 -30.98
C THR A 147 34.01 -3.22 -30.31
N ILE A 148 32.88 -3.14 -29.57
CA ILE A 148 32.25 -4.34 -28.97
C ILE A 148 31.97 -5.41 -30.04
N PHE A 149 31.54 -5.00 -31.23
CA PHE A 149 31.28 -5.87 -32.37
C PHE A 149 32.54 -6.52 -32.96
N ASP A 150 33.72 -5.90 -32.82
CA ASP A 150 34.99 -6.51 -33.26
C ASP A 150 35.53 -7.49 -32.23
N LYS A 151 35.36 -7.21 -30.93
CA LYS A 151 35.61 -8.17 -29.84
C LYS A 151 34.66 -9.38 -29.93
N LEU A 152 33.43 -9.15 -30.41
CA LEU A 152 32.43 -10.21 -30.66
C LEU A 152 32.79 -11.08 -31.87
N ARG A 153 33.31 -10.51 -32.97
CA ARG A 153 33.82 -11.29 -34.13
C ARG A 153 34.98 -12.22 -33.78
N GLN A 154 35.77 -11.88 -32.74
CA GLN A 154 36.93 -12.66 -32.31
C GLN A 154 36.60 -13.75 -31.27
N LYS A 155 35.38 -13.80 -30.72
CA LYS A 155 34.96 -14.90 -29.86
C LYS A 155 34.62 -16.11 -30.72
N ALA A 156 35.57 -17.02 -30.91
CA ALA A 156 35.25 -18.42 -31.16
C ALA A 156 34.26 -18.90 -30.07
N PRO A 157 33.33 -19.83 -30.38
CA PRO A 157 32.42 -20.38 -29.38
C PRO A 157 33.26 -20.89 -28.21
N ARG A 158 33.16 -20.22 -27.05
CA ARG A 158 33.82 -20.69 -25.83
C ARG A 158 33.11 -21.96 -25.43
N ARG A 159 33.67 -23.12 -25.81
CA ARG A 159 33.40 -24.38 -25.12
C ARG A 159 33.73 -24.16 -23.64
N MET A 160 32.70 -24.26 -22.81
CA MET A 160 32.78 -24.30 -21.36
C MET A 160 33.89 -25.24 -20.89
N THR A 161 34.47 -24.90 -19.74
CA THR A 161 35.32 -25.75 -18.91
C THR A 161 34.75 -27.16 -18.80
N ILE A 162 35.43 -28.13 -19.42
CA ILE A 162 35.22 -29.56 -19.22
C ILE A 162 35.97 -29.94 -17.93
N THR A 163 35.24 -30.32 -16.88
CA THR A 163 35.79 -31.13 -15.79
C THR A 163 36.03 -32.54 -16.35
N PRO A 164 37.22 -33.17 -16.17
CA PRO A 164 37.65 -34.29 -17.01
C PRO A 164 36.87 -35.60 -16.76
N PRO A 165 36.60 -36.41 -17.80
CA PRO A 165 35.92 -37.69 -17.67
C PRO A 165 36.94 -38.83 -17.50
N THR A 166 36.80 -39.62 -16.45
CA THR A 166 37.31 -41.00 -16.43
C THR A 166 36.33 -41.93 -15.70
N THR A 167 36.12 -43.10 -16.30
CA THR A 167 35.39 -44.30 -15.86
C THR A 167 36.37 -45.48 -16.06
N PRO A 168 36.37 -46.58 -15.24
CA PRO A 168 35.47 -47.73 -15.52
C PRO A 168 35.10 -48.70 -14.35
N ARG A 169 33.90 -49.33 -14.50
CA ARG A 169 33.47 -50.77 -14.33
C ARG A 169 33.77 -51.55 -13.01
N ILE A 170 32.91 -52.36 -12.34
CA ILE A 170 31.71 -53.24 -12.59
C ILE A 170 31.00 -53.52 -11.22
N PRO A 171 29.72 -53.98 -11.17
CA PRO A 171 28.92 -54.08 -9.92
C PRO A 171 28.87 -55.49 -9.29
N ILE A 172 28.58 -55.57 -7.99
CA ILE A 172 28.09 -56.80 -7.32
C ILE A 172 26.78 -56.49 -6.57
N THR A 173 25.75 -57.27 -6.89
CA THR A 173 24.40 -57.30 -6.29
C THR A 173 24.32 -58.24 -5.08
N PHE A 174 23.51 -57.90 -4.08
CA PHE A 174 22.92 -58.88 -3.16
C PHE A 174 21.41 -58.70 -3.03
N ASN A 175 20.67 -59.81 -3.20
CA ASN A 175 19.22 -59.93 -3.08
C ASN A 175 18.79 -60.10 -1.62
N VAL A 176 17.64 -59.53 -1.27
CA VAL A 176 16.94 -59.72 0.02
C VAL A 176 15.65 -60.53 -0.21
N PRO A 177 15.31 -61.55 0.60
CA PRO A 177 14.01 -62.23 0.52
C PRO A 177 12.92 -61.51 1.33
N PRO A 178 11.64 -61.64 0.96
CA PRO A 178 10.55 -60.87 1.53
C PRO A 178 9.88 -61.59 2.71
N THR A 179 9.58 -60.88 3.79
CA THR A 179 8.57 -61.31 4.76
C THR A 179 7.69 -60.15 5.21
N THR A 180 6.53 -60.11 4.57
CA THR A 180 5.16 -59.97 5.12
C THR A 180 4.89 -59.08 6.33
N LEU A 181 4.04 -58.10 6.05
CA LEU A 181 3.15 -57.33 6.93
C LEU A 181 2.32 -58.20 7.88
N GLU A 182 2.19 -57.77 9.13
CA GLU A 182 0.97 -57.96 9.93
C GLU A 182 0.76 -56.78 10.91
N GLN A 183 -0.52 -56.50 11.14
CA GLN A 183 -1.14 -55.29 11.69
C GLN A 183 -0.80 -54.97 13.16
N ILE A 184 -0.64 -53.69 13.50
CA ILE A 184 -0.78 -53.20 14.89
C ILE A 184 -1.59 -51.89 14.92
N ASP A 185 -2.52 -51.86 15.88
CA ASP A 185 -3.56 -50.89 16.20
C ASP A 185 -3.05 -49.50 16.64
N GLU A 186 -3.78 -48.44 16.29
CA GLU A 186 -3.33 -47.03 16.30
C GLU A 186 -3.45 -46.26 17.65
N GLU A 187 -3.95 -46.84 18.75
CA GLU A 187 -4.25 -46.04 19.96
C GLU A 187 -3.33 -46.21 21.19
N GLU A 188 -2.26 -47.00 21.11
CA GLU A 188 -1.30 -47.14 22.23
C GLU A 188 0.11 -46.55 21.95
N PHE A 189 0.29 -45.81 20.85
CA PHE A 189 1.60 -45.28 20.44
C PHE A 189 2.00 -43.95 21.11
N PHE A 190 1.07 -43.22 21.74
CA PHE A 190 1.30 -41.84 22.18
C PHE A 190 1.65 -41.63 23.67
N LYS A 191 1.92 -42.68 24.46
CA LYS A 191 2.12 -42.50 25.92
C LYS A 191 3.40 -43.05 26.56
N LYS A 192 4.39 -43.57 25.83
CA LYS A 192 5.65 -44.00 26.46
C LYS A 192 6.84 -44.05 25.48
N LYS A 193 7.63 -42.96 25.43
CA LYS A 193 9.11 -42.95 25.43
C LYS A 193 9.62 -41.56 25.05
N THR A 194 10.07 -40.79 26.05
CA THR A 194 10.91 -39.60 25.85
C THR A 194 12.15 -39.63 26.75
N ILE A 195 12.54 -40.81 27.24
CA ILE A 195 13.72 -40.99 28.09
C ILE A 195 14.36 -42.32 27.70
N ASP A 196 15.68 -42.30 27.55
CA ASP A 196 16.61 -43.38 27.15
C ASP A 196 16.77 -43.66 25.66
N TYR A 197 17.52 -42.80 24.96
CA TYR A 197 18.42 -43.21 23.87
C TYR A 197 19.60 -42.21 23.74
N CYS A 198 20.48 -42.16 24.74
CA CYS A 198 21.88 -41.82 24.52
C CYS A 198 22.61 -43.15 24.34
N GLY A 199 23.02 -43.48 23.11
CA GLY A 199 23.88 -44.63 22.87
C GLY A 199 25.23 -44.41 23.56
N GLN A 200 25.50 -45.21 24.60
CA GLN A 200 26.86 -45.41 25.10
C GLN A 200 27.71 -45.99 23.96
N LEU A 201 28.87 -45.39 23.73
CA LEU A 201 29.96 -46.01 23.00
C LEU A 201 30.49 -47.13 23.91
N ASP A 202 30.28 -48.38 23.52
CA ASP A 202 31.00 -49.51 24.13
C ASP A 202 32.46 -49.43 23.68
N GLU A 203 33.32 -49.02 24.60
CA GLU A 203 34.76 -49.28 24.58
C GLU A 203 34.97 -50.77 24.82
N GLU A 204 35.34 -51.52 23.77
CA GLU A 204 36.17 -52.74 23.77
C GLU A 204 35.72 -53.68 22.64
N ASN A 205 36.44 -53.66 21.53
CA ASN A 205 36.81 -54.87 20.79
C ASN A 205 37.97 -54.58 19.85
N ASN A 206 39.16 -54.99 20.29
CA ASN A 206 40.36 -55.16 19.47
C ASN A 206 40.12 -56.30 18.47
N ILE A 207 40.03 -55.97 17.17
CA ILE A 207 40.40 -56.90 16.10
C ILE A 207 41.23 -56.12 15.08
N ASN A 208 42.52 -56.47 15.03
CA ASN A 208 43.46 -56.08 13.99
C ASN A 208 43.04 -56.75 12.66
N GLU A 209 42.61 -55.97 11.67
CA GLU A 209 42.83 -56.30 10.26
C GLU A 209 43.18 -55.02 9.50
N GLU A 210 44.36 -55.01 8.89
CA GLU A 210 44.82 -53.98 7.97
C GLU A 210 43.88 -53.91 6.75
N ILE A 211 43.24 -52.76 6.54
CA ILE A 211 42.50 -52.48 5.30
C ILE A 211 43.15 -51.26 4.64
N GLU A 212 43.77 -51.50 3.48
CA GLU A 212 44.27 -50.47 2.58
C GLU A 212 43.17 -49.48 2.14
N PRO A 213 43.51 -48.21 1.85
CA PRO A 213 42.54 -47.19 1.49
C PRO A 213 41.99 -47.42 0.08
N SER A 214 40.91 -48.18 -0.03
CA SER A 214 40.18 -48.33 -1.29
C SER A 214 39.25 -47.14 -1.51
N SER A 215 39.66 -46.29 -2.44
CA SER A 215 38.90 -45.16 -2.98
C SER A 215 37.62 -45.64 -3.69
N LEU A 216 36.45 -45.39 -3.10
CA LEU A 216 35.15 -45.55 -3.76
C LEU A 216 34.28 -44.31 -3.51
N ILE A 217 34.31 -43.37 -4.44
CA ILE A 217 33.33 -42.28 -4.52
C ILE A 217 32.29 -42.68 -5.57
N CYS A 218 31.05 -42.84 -5.11
CA CYS A 218 29.88 -43.12 -5.93
C CYS A 218 29.52 -41.90 -6.80
N ARG A 219 29.47 -42.04 -8.14
CA ARG A 219 28.88 -41.01 -9.02
C ARG A 219 27.39 -41.28 -9.20
N SER A 220 26.54 -40.45 -8.60
CA SER A 220 25.10 -40.48 -8.89
C SER A 220 24.80 -39.69 -10.18
N ARG A 221 23.77 -40.14 -10.91
CA ARG A 221 23.19 -39.46 -12.09
C ARG A 221 22.48 -38.12 -11.73
N ARG A 222 22.84 -37.44 -10.63
CA ARG A 222 22.14 -36.25 -10.11
C ARG A 222 22.45 -34.94 -10.86
N GLU A 223 23.39 -34.93 -11.80
CA GLU A 223 23.92 -33.68 -12.39
C GLU A 223 23.06 -32.99 -13.47
N THR A 224 22.06 -33.62 -14.07
CA THR A 224 21.37 -32.97 -15.21
C THR A 224 20.01 -33.59 -15.46
N TYR A 225 18.93 -32.80 -15.46
CA TYR A 225 17.86 -32.81 -16.48
C TYR A 225 16.88 -31.65 -16.18
N PHE A 226 17.19 -30.45 -16.66
CA PHE A 226 16.12 -29.64 -17.26
C PHE A 226 16.07 -30.04 -18.73
N HIS A 227 14.92 -29.93 -19.39
CA HIS A 227 14.85 -30.13 -20.84
C HIS A 227 15.70 -29.07 -21.56
N ASP A 228 17.00 -29.34 -21.73
CA ASP A 228 17.84 -28.62 -22.67
C ASP A 228 17.30 -28.94 -24.06
N ILE A 229 16.55 -28.01 -24.65
CA ILE A 229 16.07 -28.18 -26.03
C ILE A 229 17.31 -28.22 -26.93
N GLU A 230 17.53 -29.35 -27.61
CA GLU A 230 18.54 -29.43 -28.66
C GLU A 230 18.21 -28.41 -29.75
N ILE A 231 19.19 -27.58 -30.12
CA ILE A 231 19.09 -26.75 -31.31
C ILE A 231 19.05 -27.69 -32.52
N THR A 232 17.85 -28.05 -32.99
CA THR A 232 17.62 -29.13 -33.96
C THR A 232 18.03 -28.82 -35.40
N SER A 233 18.89 -27.82 -35.64
CA SER A 233 19.61 -27.63 -36.91
C SER A 233 20.74 -26.62 -36.75
N PRO A 234 21.93 -26.82 -37.38
CA PRO A 234 22.94 -25.77 -37.46
C PRO A 234 22.36 -24.58 -38.23
N ARG A 235 22.06 -23.51 -37.51
CA ARG A 235 21.49 -22.29 -38.09
C ARG A 235 22.58 -21.53 -38.83
N LYS A 236 22.22 -21.00 -40.00
CA LYS A 236 23.14 -20.28 -40.88
C LYS A 236 23.70 -19.07 -40.10
N PRO A 237 25.04 -18.86 -40.06
CA PRO A 237 25.60 -17.69 -39.40
C PRO A 237 24.99 -16.42 -39.99
N LEU A 238 24.49 -15.51 -39.13
CA LEU A 238 23.96 -14.23 -39.58
C LEU A 238 25.07 -13.44 -40.30
N THR A 239 24.76 -12.90 -41.48
CA THR A 239 25.66 -12.01 -42.19
C THR A 239 25.58 -10.59 -41.60
N ALA A 240 26.56 -9.73 -41.87
CA ALA A 240 26.59 -8.36 -41.33
C ALA A 240 25.33 -7.53 -41.68
N ASN A 241 24.63 -7.87 -42.78
CA ASN A 241 23.38 -7.23 -43.18
C ASN A 241 22.15 -7.73 -42.39
N ASP A 242 22.18 -8.96 -41.87
CA ASP A 242 21.08 -9.56 -41.09
C ASP A 242 21.08 -9.10 -39.63
N PHE A 243 22.22 -8.58 -39.15
CA PHE A 243 22.39 -8.06 -37.78
C PHE A 243 21.56 -6.79 -37.51
N SER A 244 21.23 -6.03 -38.55
CA SER A 244 20.66 -4.67 -38.44
C SER A 244 19.20 -4.64 -37.96
N PRO A 245 18.24 -5.36 -38.59
CA PRO A 245 16.84 -5.30 -38.17
C PRO A 245 16.62 -5.97 -36.82
N ARG A 246 17.28 -7.11 -36.58
CA ARG A 246 17.08 -7.92 -35.38
C ARG A 246 17.64 -7.29 -34.11
N LEU A 247 18.84 -6.73 -34.18
CA LEU A 247 19.40 -5.96 -33.07
C LEU A 247 18.47 -4.80 -32.70
N TRP A 248 17.85 -4.16 -33.70
CA TRP A 248 16.91 -3.07 -33.48
C TRP A 248 15.61 -3.54 -32.81
N THR A 249 15.05 -4.67 -33.23
CA THR A 249 13.89 -5.29 -32.56
C THR A 249 14.18 -5.62 -31.11
N VAL A 250 15.35 -6.19 -30.80
CA VAL A 250 15.77 -6.48 -29.41
C VAL A 250 15.97 -5.20 -28.61
N ILE A 251 16.59 -4.19 -29.20
CA ILE A 251 16.78 -2.87 -28.60
C ILE A 251 15.42 -2.22 -28.25
N GLU A 252 14.43 -2.33 -29.13
CA GLU A 252 13.08 -1.81 -28.90
C GLU A 252 12.34 -2.60 -27.81
N GLN A 253 12.45 -3.93 -27.82
CA GLN A 253 11.87 -4.81 -26.79
C GLN A 253 12.45 -4.54 -25.39
N LEU A 254 13.77 -4.38 -25.29
CA LEU A 254 14.45 -4.17 -24.01
C LEU A 254 14.23 -2.80 -23.40
N ALA A 255 13.87 -1.78 -24.19
CA ALA A 255 13.64 -0.44 -23.68
C ALA A 255 12.45 -0.36 -22.70
N HIS A 256 11.54 -1.34 -22.76
CA HIS A 256 10.31 -1.40 -21.98
C HIS A 256 10.10 -2.76 -21.28
N ILE A 257 11.16 -3.57 -21.15
CA ILE A 257 11.06 -4.91 -20.60
C ILE A 257 10.70 -4.89 -19.10
N PRO A 258 9.70 -5.66 -18.64
CA PRO A 258 9.38 -5.76 -17.23
C PRO A 258 10.48 -6.50 -16.46
N ILE A 259 10.77 -6.03 -15.25
CA ILE A 259 11.75 -6.63 -14.32
C ILE A 259 11.03 -7.03 -13.04
N SER A 260 10.90 -8.33 -12.80
CA SER A 260 10.26 -8.90 -11.61
C SER A 260 11.29 -9.43 -10.62
N PHE A 261 11.00 -9.29 -9.32
CA PHE A 261 11.83 -9.80 -8.24
C PHE A 261 11.04 -10.79 -7.40
N TYR A 262 11.70 -11.86 -6.99
CA TYR A 262 11.13 -12.93 -6.20
C TYR A 262 12.13 -13.45 -5.18
N ASN A 263 11.62 -14.04 -4.10
CA ASN A 263 12.47 -14.73 -3.14
C ASN A 263 13.16 -15.93 -3.82
N ASN A 264 14.48 -15.98 -3.76
CA ASN A 264 15.28 -17.03 -4.40
C ASN A 264 14.90 -18.45 -3.94
N THR A 265 14.55 -18.66 -2.68
CA THR A 265 14.12 -19.96 -2.16
C THR A 265 12.78 -20.40 -2.72
N VAL A 266 11.82 -19.48 -2.84
CA VAL A 266 10.54 -19.77 -3.50
C VAL A 266 10.77 -20.10 -4.98
N CYS A 267 11.65 -19.36 -5.66
CA CYS A 267 12.02 -19.65 -7.04
C CYS A 267 12.70 -21.01 -7.18
N PHE A 268 13.64 -21.36 -6.29
CA PHE A 268 14.26 -22.68 -6.26
C PHE A 268 13.20 -23.78 -6.13
N ALA A 269 12.29 -23.65 -5.16
CA ALA A 269 11.22 -24.61 -4.92
C ALA A 269 10.32 -24.81 -6.14
N LEU A 270 9.91 -23.72 -6.80
CA LEU A 270 9.09 -23.75 -8.00
C LEU A 270 9.83 -24.38 -9.19
N GLY A 271 11.11 -24.06 -9.36
CA GLY A 271 11.95 -24.67 -10.39
C GLY A 271 12.13 -26.17 -10.19
N GLU A 272 12.33 -26.60 -8.94
CA GLU A 272 12.42 -28.03 -8.59
C GLU A 272 11.07 -28.75 -8.74
N ALA A 273 9.94 -28.10 -8.43
CA ALA A 273 8.62 -28.69 -8.62
C ALA A 273 8.29 -29.01 -10.09
N ASN A 274 8.92 -28.31 -11.04
CA ASN A 274 8.81 -28.57 -12.49
C ASN A 274 9.95 -29.42 -13.05
N ASN A 275 10.82 -29.94 -12.20
CA ASN A 275 11.84 -30.87 -12.62
C ASN A 275 11.18 -32.21 -12.99
N ASP A 276 11.53 -32.78 -14.15
CA ASP A 276 10.94 -34.03 -14.62
C ASP A 276 11.13 -35.19 -13.64
N PHE A 277 12.18 -35.16 -12.82
CA PHE A 277 12.43 -36.15 -11.76
C PHE A 277 11.40 -36.10 -10.62
N HIS A 278 10.76 -34.95 -10.44
CA HIS A 278 9.79 -34.71 -9.38
C HIS A 278 8.33 -34.81 -9.87
N GLN A 279 8.12 -35.19 -11.14
CA GLN A 279 6.79 -35.47 -11.65
C GLN A 279 6.08 -36.54 -10.81
N GLY A 280 4.89 -36.21 -10.32
CA GLY A 280 4.07 -37.09 -9.48
C GLY A 280 4.10 -36.75 -7.98
N TYR A 281 5.01 -35.88 -7.52
CA TYR A 281 4.93 -35.33 -6.16
C TYR A 281 4.09 -34.04 -6.17
N GLU A 282 2.99 -34.04 -5.41
CA GLU A 282 2.15 -32.85 -5.23
C GLU A 282 2.66 -31.97 -4.09
N ARG A 283 3.16 -32.58 -3.00
CA ARG A 283 3.54 -31.86 -1.77
C ARG A 283 5.05 -31.90 -1.53
N ILE A 284 5.70 -30.78 -1.80
CA ILE A 284 7.17 -30.65 -1.78
C ILE A 284 7.59 -29.65 -0.70
N LEU A 285 8.57 -30.03 0.12
CA LEU A 285 9.30 -29.14 1.02
C LEU A 285 10.68 -28.87 0.42
N ALA A 286 10.93 -27.63 0.00
CA ALA A 286 12.23 -27.21 -0.49
C ALA A 286 13.02 -26.50 0.61
N LEU A 287 14.30 -26.83 0.74
CA LEU A 287 15.26 -26.24 1.68
C LEU A 287 16.48 -25.72 0.91
N ILE A 288 16.97 -24.53 1.25
CA ILE A 288 18.28 -24.06 0.82
C ILE A 288 19.15 -23.93 2.08
N LEU A 289 20.21 -24.73 2.15
CA LEU A 289 21.15 -24.74 3.27
C LEU A 289 22.43 -24.02 2.83
N SER A 290 22.64 -22.79 3.32
CA SER A 290 23.77 -21.96 2.92
C SER A 290 24.20 -20.99 4.05
N THR A 291 24.44 -19.72 3.75
CA THR A 291 24.62 -18.67 4.75
C THR A 291 23.43 -18.54 5.70
N SER A 292 22.22 -18.83 5.22
CA SER A 292 20.95 -18.85 5.95
C SER A 292 20.26 -20.20 5.82
N PHE A 293 19.29 -20.46 6.71
CA PHE A 293 18.34 -21.57 6.61
C PHE A 293 17.05 -21.11 5.96
N ASP A 294 16.86 -21.40 4.68
CA ASP A 294 15.65 -20.99 3.96
C ASP A 294 14.79 -22.20 3.57
N SER A 295 13.47 -22.02 3.54
CA SER A 295 12.53 -23.07 3.14
C SER A 295 11.33 -22.54 2.36
N ALA A 296 10.68 -23.41 1.57
CA ALA A 296 9.39 -23.14 0.96
C ALA A 296 8.55 -24.42 0.83
N PHE A 297 7.23 -24.28 0.97
CA PHE A 297 6.26 -25.37 0.80
C PHE A 297 5.52 -25.21 -0.53
N ILE A 298 5.45 -26.29 -1.32
CA ILE A 298 4.71 -26.37 -2.58
C ILE A 298 3.61 -27.42 -2.46
N ASP A 299 2.39 -27.10 -2.87
CA ASP A 299 1.28 -28.04 -3.03
C ASP A 299 0.68 -27.89 -4.43
N ARG A 300 0.74 -28.95 -5.23
CA ARG A 300 0.26 -28.98 -6.63
C ARG A 300 0.82 -27.86 -7.51
N GLY A 301 2.11 -27.58 -7.35
CA GLY A 301 2.83 -26.56 -8.12
C GLY A 301 2.60 -25.12 -7.63
N GLU A 302 1.82 -24.90 -6.56
CA GLU A 302 1.62 -23.60 -5.96
C GLU A 302 2.37 -23.44 -4.64
N THR A 303 2.96 -22.26 -4.41
CA THR A 303 3.60 -21.94 -3.12
C THR A 303 2.55 -21.72 -2.04
N ILE A 304 2.69 -22.42 -0.92
CA ILE A 304 1.77 -22.32 0.21
C ILE A 304 2.34 -21.39 1.28
N THR A 305 1.68 -20.26 1.43
CA THR A 305 1.93 -19.30 2.51
C THR A 305 0.65 -19.17 3.34
N ASN A 306 0.75 -19.25 4.66
CA ASN A 306 -0.37 -19.00 5.58
C ASN A 306 -1.55 -20.01 5.44
N ARG A 307 -1.23 -21.31 5.45
CA ARG A 307 -2.19 -22.42 5.62
C ARG A 307 -1.95 -23.09 6.97
N GLU A 308 -2.98 -23.67 7.59
CA GLU A 308 -2.88 -24.21 8.95
C GLU A 308 -1.81 -25.30 9.13
N ASP A 309 -1.45 -26.01 8.06
CA ASP A 309 -0.46 -27.09 8.04
C ASP A 309 0.98 -26.63 7.73
N VAL A 310 1.21 -25.33 7.52
CA VAL A 310 2.55 -24.72 7.34
C VAL A 310 2.77 -23.58 8.36
N PRO A 311 4.02 -23.10 8.54
CA PRO A 311 4.29 -21.89 9.33
C PRO A 311 3.58 -20.63 8.80
N LEU A 312 3.43 -19.60 9.65
CA LEU A 312 2.64 -18.39 9.37
C LEU A 312 3.05 -17.66 8.07
N ASP A 313 4.33 -17.69 7.72
CA ASP A 313 4.94 -17.13 6.51
C ASP A 313 5.33 -18.18 5.46
N GLY A 314 5.02 -19.46 5.72
CA GLY A 314 5.47 -20.59 4.90
C GLY A 314 6.99 -20.84 5.00
N MET A 315 7.68 -20.29 6.00
CA MET A 315 9.12 -20.43 6.20
C MET A 315 9.45 -21.05 7.56
N LEU A 316 10.48 -21.90 7.59
CA LEU A 316 10.94 -22.60 8.78
C LEU A 316 12.02 -21.82 9.55
N SER A 317 12.66 -20.83 8.92
CA SER A 317 13.77 -20.05 9.49
C SER A 317 13.45 -19.45 10.87
N ASN A 318 12.25 -18.87 11.01
CA ASN A 318 11.79 -18.22 12.24
C ASN A 318 11.07 -19.17 13.21
N CYS A 319 10.95 -20.46 12.88
CA CYS A 319 10.34 -21.41 13.79
C CYS A 319 11.27 -21.65 15.00
N PRO A 320 10.71 -21.76 16.22
CA PRO A 320 11.50 -22.06 17.39
C PRO A 320 12.12 -23.45 17.25
N TYR A 321 13.43 -23.55 17.44
CA TYR A 321 14.09 -24.84 17.67
C TYR A 321 13.96 -25.22 19.16
N ASP A 322 14.19 -24.23 20.02
CA ASP A 322 13.97 -24.30 21.46
C ASP A 322 13.35 -22.99 21.99
N GLN A 323 13.27 -22.82 23.31
CA GLN A 323 12.69 -21.64 23.98
C GLN A 323 13.50 -20.33 23.81
N HIS A 324 14.70 -20.40 23.26
CA HIS A 324 15.68 -19.31 23.18
C HIS A 324 16.29 -19.12 21.78
N SER A 325 16.12 -20.07 20.86
CA SER A 325 16.71 -20.06 19.53
C SER A 325 15.73 -20.41 18.42
N THR A 326 16.03 -19.92 17.22
CA THR A 326 15.28 -20.19 15.99
C THR A 326 15.97 -21.30 15.18
N ALA A 327 15.24 -21.89 14.24
CA ALA A 327 15.80 -22.87 13.31
C ALA A 327 16.98 -22.30 12.51
N ASP A 328 16.97 -21.02 12.15
CA ASP A 328 18.10 -20.38 11.46
C ASP A 328 19.37 -20.32 12.34
N ASP A 329 19.25 -20.20 13.66
CA ASP A 329 20.41 -20.23 14.56
C ASP A 329 21.15 -21.58 14.53
N TRP A 330 20.45 -22.66 14.16
CA TRP A 330 20.96 -24.03 14.11
C TRP A 330 21.31 -24.51 12.70
N PHE A 331 20.52 -24.13 11.70
CA PHE A 331 20.59 -24.69 10.35
C PHE A 331 21.14 -23.74 9.28
N SER A 332 21.80 -22.67 9.72
CA SER A 332 22.60 -21.77 8.88
C SER A 332 24.11 -22.07 8.99
N THR A 333 24.93 -21.38 8.21
CA THR A 333 26.40 -21.39 8.35
C THR A 333 26.86 -21.16 9.80
N ARG A 334 26.17 -20.28 10.53
CA ARG A 334 26.46 -20.00 11.94
C ARG A 334 26.25 -21.23 12.82
N GLY A 335 25.12 -21.92 12.63
CA GLY A 335 24.83 -23.13 13.38
C GLY A 335 25.81 -24.25 13.07
N LEU A 336 26.16 -24.43 11.79
CA LEU A 336 27.16 -25.40 11.36
C LEU A 336 28.54 -25.16 11.99
N ILE A 337 29.01 -23.90 12.01
CA ILE A 337 30.28 -23.52 12.65
C ILE A 337 30.24 -23.78 14.16
N ASN A 338 29.12 -23.48 14.82
CA ASN A 338 28.99 -23.70 16.26
C ASN A 338 29.02 -25.19 16.62
N ILE A 339 28.32 -26.04 15.85
CA ILE A 339 28.39 -27.50 16.00
C ILE A 339 29.83 -27.97 15.84
N HIS A 340 30.54 -27.48 14.82
CA HIS A 340 31.94 -27.84 14.60
C HIS A 340 32.82 -27.50 15.81
N LYS A 341 32.70 -26.28 16.33
CA LYS A 341 33.47 -25.81 17.49
C LYS A 341 33.21 -26.66 18.74
N LYS A 342 31.95 -27.00 19.00
CA LYS A 342 31.58 -27.86 20.12
C LYS A 342 32.15 -29.27 19.99
N LEU A 343 32.04 -29.86 18.80
CA LEU A 343 32.58 -31.20 18.54
C LEU A 343 34.11 -31.21 18.70
N LEU A 344 34.83 -30.15 18.32
CA LEU A 344 36.26 -30.01 18.58
C LEU A 344 36.60 -29.91 20.08
N ARG A 345 35.66 -29.47 20.91
CA ARG A 345 35.77 -29.40 22.37
C ARG A 345 35.23 -30.66 23.08
N ASN A 346 34.80 -31.68 22.33
CA ASN A 346 34.09 -32.87 22.84
C ASN A 346 32.80 -32.54 23.62
N GLU A 347 32.14 -31.43 23.28
CA GLU A 347 30.85 -31.03 23.83
C GLU A 347 29.71 -31.56 22.95
N LEU A 348 28.58 -31.95 23.56
CA LEU A 348 27.38 -32.30 22.81
C LEU A 348 26.70 -31.02 22.30
N PRO A 349 26.28 -30.95 21.02
CA PRO A 349 25.58 -29.79 20.49
C PRO A 349 24.26 -29.49 21.20
N ASP A 350 23.55 -30.53 21.62
CA ASP A 350 22.25 -30.51 22.28
C ASP A 350 22.36 -31.27 23.62
N ASP A 351 22.60 -30.55 24.72
CA ASP A 351 22.94 -31.12 26.03
C ASP A 351 21.77 -31.14 27.04
N ASN A 352 20.52 -30.90 26.59
CA ASN A 352 19.31 -30.89 27.42
C ASN A 352 19.38 -29.97 28.68
N SER A 353 20.36 -29.08 28.76
CA SER A 353 20.65 -28.26 29.96
C SER A 353 19.69 -27.08 30.16
N GLY A 354 18.82 -26.80 29.19
CA GLY A 354 17.85 -25.69 29.24
C GLY A 354 18.45 -24.29 29.07
N THR A 355 19.78 -24.17 29.00
CA THR A 355 20.50 -22.94 28.65
C THR A 355 20.88 -22.97 27.17
N SER A 356 20.61 -21.89 26.41
CA SER A 356 20.86 -21.82 24.96
C SER A 356 22.35 -21.97 24.62
N SER A 357 22.82 -23.19 24.43
CA SER A 357 24.24 -23.49 24.27
C SER A 357 24.78 -23.22 22.86
N MET A 358 24.02 -22.55 21.98
CA MET A 358 24.48 -22.11 20.65
C MET A 358 25.04 -20.68 20.63
N THR A 359 24.93 -19.92 21.72
CA THR A 359 25.55 -18.58 21.85
C THR A 359 26.89 -18.67 22.56
N LEU A 360 27.99 -18.39 21.84
CA LEU A 360 29.30 -18.14 22.45
C LEU A 360 29.19 -16.95 23.43
N SER A 361 29.74 -17.13 24.64
CA SER A 361 29.83 -16.11 25.68
C SER A 361 30.61 -14.86 25.21
N THR A 362 30.44 -13.72 25.88
CA THR A 362 31.09 -12.45 25.52
C THR A 362 32.62 -12.53 25.53
N ASP A 363 33.20 -13.35 26.41
CA ASP A 363 34.65 -13.58 26.49
C ASP A 363 35.17 -14.45 25.32
N GLU A 364 34.34 -15.36 24.81
CA GLU A 364 34.65 -16.19 23.63
C GLU A 364 34.61 -15.40 22.31
N ARG A 365 34.02 -14.20 22.29
CA ARG A 365 34.04 -13.32 21.11
C ARG A 365 35.35 -12.55 20.96
N GLN A 366 36.08 -12.30 22.06
CA GLN A 366 37.30 -11.49 22.06
C GLN A 366 38.60 -12.32 21.88
N GLN A 367 38.59 -13.62 22.17
CA GLN A 367 39.76 -14.50 21.96
C GLN A 367 39.94 -14.99 20.51
N ASN A 368 39.06 -14.61 19.58
CA ASN A 368 38.88 -15.27 18.27
C ASN A 368 39.57 -14.60 17.06
N ASP A 369 40.44 -13.61 17.27
CA ASP A 369 41.11 -12.94 16.14
C ASP A 369 42.35 -13.67 15.58
N ASP A 370 42.84 -14.74 16.23
CA ASP A 370 44.14 -15.35 15.88
C ASP A 370 44.14 -16.84 15.41
N ASN A 371 43.00 -17.49 15.11
CA ASN A 371 43.01 -18.85 14.55
C ASN A 371 41.90 -19.10 13.50
N LEU A 372 42.31 -19.32 12.24
CA LEU A 372 41.55 -19.78 11.04
C LEU A 372 40.08 -19.33 10.90
N LEU A 373 39.77 -18.50 9.90
CA LEU A 373 38.39 -18.25 9.43
C LEU A 373 37.72 -19.55 8.94
N ILE A 374 37.03 -20.26 9.83
CA ILE A 374 36.20 -21.42 9.48
C ILE A 374 34.93 -20.91 8.80
N THR A 375 34.66 -21.38 7.58
CA THR A 375 33.47 -21.08 6.78
C THR A 375 32.76 -22.37 6.37
N GLU A 376 31.48 -22.30 6.01
CA GLU A 376 30.73 -23.44 5.44
C GLU A 376 31.49 -24.07 4.26
N HIS A 377 31.93 -23.26 3.29
CA HIS A 377 32.72 -23.72 2.14
C HIS A 377 34.02 -24.44 2.55
N LEU A 378 34.66 -23.99 3.63
CA LEU A 378 35.88 -24.65 4.12
C LEU A 378 35.55 -26.02 4.71
N LEU A 379 34.50 -26.13 5.53
CA LEU A 379 34.07 -27.41 6.12
C LEU A 379 33.64 -28.40 5.04
N VAL A 380 32.87 -27.97 4.04
CA VAL A 380 32.49 -28.79 2.88
C VAL A 380 33.74 -29.26 2.14
N ARG A 381 34.70 -28.37 1.86
CA ARG A 381 35.97 -28.74 1.21
C ARG A 381 36.82 -29.70 2.04
N GLN A 382 36.84 -29.55 3.36
CA GLN A 382 37.57 -30.43 4.27
C GLN A 382 36.92 -31.82 4.32
N ALA A 383 35.59 -31.89 4.38
CA ALA A 383 34.85 -33.14 4.32
C ALA A 383 35.06 -33.87 2.99
N ILE A 384 35.07 -33.15 1.85
CA ILE A 384 35.43 -33.72 0.53
C ILE A 384 36.85 -34.31 0.55
N LYS A 385 37.77 -33.68 1.28
CA LYS A 385 39.15 -34.17 1.47
C LYS A 385 39.28 -35.27 2.53
N GLY A 386 38.20 -35.71 3.15
CA GLY A 386 38.19 -36.81 4.12
C GLY A 386 38.46 -36.39 5.58
N ASP A 387 38.35 -35.11 5.93
CA ASP A 387 38.50 -34.66 7.31
C ASP A 387 37.35 -35.21 8.20
N LEU A 388 37.71 -36.06 9.16
CA LEU A 388 36.74 -36.76 10.02
C LEU A 388 35.94 -35.80 10.91
N ASN A 389 36.53 -34.69 11.36
CA ASN A 389 35.82 -33.71 12.19
C ASN A 389 34.81 -32.94 11.35
N ALA A 390 35.17 -32.57 10.12
CA ALA A 390 34.26 -31.92 9.19
C ALA A 390 33.10 -32.85 8.80
N ILE A 391 33.38 -34.13 8.50
CA ILE A 391 32.36 -35.14 8.19
C ILE A 391 31.40 -35.32 9.38
N LYS A 392 31.93 -35.54 10.59
CA LYS A 392 31.12 -35.71 11.81
C LYS A 392 30.24 -34.48 12.09
N THR A 393 30.77 -33.28 11.82
CA THR A 393 30.02 -32.02 11.96
C THR A 393 28.83 -31.99 11.02
N LEU A 394 29.07 -32.24 9.72
CA LEU A 394 28.03 -32.24 8.69
C LEU A 394 26.95 -33.29 8.96
N GLN A 395 27.34 -34.50 9.36
CA GLN A 395 26.42 -35.59 9.73
C GLN A 395 25.57 -35.24 10.95
N THR A 396 26.19 -34.67 11.99
CA THR A 396 25.47 -34.22 13.19
C THR A 396 24.48 -33.11 12.84
N PHE A 397 24.89 -32.15 12.01
CA PHE A 397 24.05 -31.06 11.52
C PHE A 397 22.78 -31.58 10.81
N VAL A 398 22.91 -32.51 9.86
CA VAL A 398 21.73 -33.04 9.13
C VAL A 398 20.86 -33.95 9.98
N ARG A 399 21.42 -34.64 10.98
CA ARG A 399 20.64 -35.43 11.93
C ARG A 399 19.73 -34.55 12.77
N LEU A 400 20.26 -33.45 13.32
CA LEU A 400 19.48 -32.46 14.06
C LEU A 400 18.43 -31.79 13.16
N LEU A 401 18.80 -31.49 11.90
CA LEU A 401 17.86 -30.96 10.91
C LEU A 401 16.69 -31.93 10.69
N GLY A 402 16.98 -33.22 10.50
CA GLY A 402 15.95 -34.24 10.35
C GLY A 402 14.95 -34.24 11.50
N GLN A 403 15.44 -34.19 12.75
CA GLN A 403 14.60 -34.19 13.96
C GLN A 403 13.69 -32.96 14.00
N PHE A 404 14.24 -31.78 13.70
CA PHE A 404 13.48 -30.54 13.63
C PHE A 404 12.39 -30.56 12.55
N LEU A 405 12.65 -31.17 11.39
CA LEU A 405 11.70 -31.17 10.28
C LEU A 405 10.49 -32.10 10.48
N VAL A 406 10.60 -33.15 11.29
CA VAL A 406 9.57 -34.20 11.45
C VAL A 406 8.15 -33.64 11.70
N PRO A 407 7.91 -32.70 12.66
CA PRO A 407 6.57 -32.18 12.90
C PRO A 407 5.97 -31.48 11.68
N TYR A 408 6.78 -30.79 10.90
CA TYR A 408 6.36 -30.06 9.70
C TYR A 408 6.11 -31.00 8.53
N ILE A 409 6.97 -32.02 8.37
CA ILE A 409 6.82 -33.06 7.35
C ILE A 409 5.49 -33.79 7.52
N ILE A 410 5.18 -34.22 8.75
CA ILE A 410 3.93 -34.92 9.07
C ILE A 410 2.72 -34.02 8.84
N LYS A 411 2.76 -32.80 9.41
CA LYS A 411 1.63 -31.86 9.34
C LYS A 411 1.29 -31.48 7.91
N PHE A 412 2.30 -31.16 7.11
CA PHE A 412 2.14 -30.82 5.69
C PHE A 412 1.87 -32.06 4.82
N ARG A 413 2.11 -33.28 5.31
CA ARG A 413 2.09 -34.53 4.53
C ARG A 413 3.04 -34.44 3.33
N THR A 414 4.28 -34.09 3.63
CA THR A 414 5.33 -33.92 2.62
C THR A 414 5.58 -35.25 1.92
N GLN A 415 5.63 -35.24 0.59
CA GLN A 415 5.96 -36.41 -0.21
C GLN A 415 7.41 -36.37 -0.70
N LEU A 416 7.97 -35.17 -0.91
CA LEU A 416 9.34 -34.96 -1.35
C LEU A 416 9.97 -33.78 -0.59
N ILE A 417 11.21 -33.99 -0.13
CA ILE A 417 12.07 -32.97 0.47
C ILE A 417 13.21 -32.72 -0.51
N VAL A 418 13.32 -31.49 -1.01
CA VAL A 418 14.38 -31.08 -1.93
C VAL A 418 15.34 -30.16 -1.20
N ILE A 419 16.63 -30.48 -1.21
CA ILE A 419 17.69 -29.76 -0.49
C ILE A 419 18.68 -29.18 -1.50
N GLY A 420 18.78 -27.86 -1.55
CA GLY A 420 19.78 -27.11 -2.30
C GLY A 420 20.82 -26.44 -1.39
N GLY A 421 21.67 -25.61 -2.01
CA GLY A 421 22.78 -24.94 -1.34
C GLY A 421 24.08 -25.76 -1.33
N ASN A 422 25.13 -25.23 -0.71
CA ASN A 422 26.48 -25.80 -0.79
C ASN A 422 26.56 -27.22 -0.21
N LEU A 423 25.73 -27.54 0.77
CA LEU A 423 25.67 -28.88 1.36
C LEU A 423 25.19 -29.96 0.37
N ALA A 424 24.48 -29.58 -0.70
CA ALA A 424 24.08 -30.53 -1.74
C ALA A 424 25.30 -31.14 -2.47
N GLU A 425 26.45 -30.46 -2.50
CA GLU A 425 27.68 -30.98 -3.12
C GLU A 425 28.23 -32.22 -2.40
N VAL A 426 27.93 -32.37 -1.11
CA VAL A 426 28.38 -33.47 -0.23
C VAL A 426 27.24 -34.38 0.18
N TRP A 427 26.17 -34.46 -0.62
CA TRP A 427 24.96 -35.26 -0.35
C TRP A 427 25.26 -36.71 0.05
N TYR A 428 26.30 -37.33 -0.52
CA TYR A 428 26.68 -38.72 -0.28
C TYR A 428 27.20 -38.97 1.15
N LEU A 429 27.54 -37.91 1.89
CA LEU A 429 27.92 -37.97 3.31
C LEU A 429 26.72 -37.72 4.24
N LEU A 430 25.63 -37.16 3.71
CA LEU A 430 24.53 -36.59 4.47
C LEU A 430 23.24 -37.40 4.36
N GLU A 431 23.02 -38.02 3.20
CA GLU A 431 21.73 -38.60 2.82
C GLU A 431 21.31 -39.74 3.76
N ASP A 432 22.23 -40.60 4.16
CA ASP A 432 21.92 -41.74 5.04
C ASP A 432 21.48 -41.27 6.44
N GLU A 433 22.15 -40.27 7.00
CA GLU A 433 21.83 -39.70 8.32
C GLU A 433 20.47 -39.01 8.35
N LEU A 434 20.17 -38.26 7.29
CA LEU A 434 18.89 -37.58 7.17
C LEU A 434 17.74 -38.57 6.92
N ASN A 435 17.96 -39.59 6.08
CA ASN A 435 17.02 -40.69 5.88
C ASN A 435 16.76 -41.45 7.17
N PHE A 436 17.81 -41.78 7.93
CA PHE A 436 17.70 -42.49 9.20
C PHE A 436 16.76 -41.77 10.18
N THR A 437 16.80 -40.44 10.18
CA THR A 437 15.97 -39.61 11.07
C THR A 437 14.53 -39.47 10.55
N ILE A 438 14.35 -39.21 9.25
CA ILE A 438 13.02 -38.91 8.68
C ILE A 438 12.19 -40.18 8.45
N LYS A 439 12.80 -41.28 7.97
CA LYS A 439 12.08 -42.54 7.64
C LYS A 439 11.47 -43.25 8.84
N GLN A 440 11.85 -42.86 10.06
CA GLN A 440 11.19 -43.33 11.29
C GLN A 440 9.76 -42.79 11.43
N PHE A 441 9.44 -41.68 10.75
CA PHE A 441 8.19 -40.94 10.94
C PHE A 441 7.44 -40.61 9.63
N SER A 442 8.10 -40.72 8.47
CA SER A 442 7.52 -40.35 7.19
C SER A 442 8.15 -41.11 6.02
N GLU A 443 7.33 -41.45 5.03
CA GLU A 443 7.76 -42.01 3.73
C GLU A 443 8.23 -40.91 2.74
N ALA A 444 8.44 -39.67 3.21
CA ALA A 444 8.90 -38.59 2.36
C ALA A 444 10.26 -38.92 1.71
N HIS A 445 10.34 -38.76 0.40
CA HIS A 445 11.60 -38.93 -0.32
C HIS A 445 12.51 -37.71 -0.12
N ILE A 446 13.82 -37.93 -0.12
CA ILE A 446 14.82 -36.87 0.04
C ILE A 446 15.64 -36.78 -1.24
N TYR A 447 15.82 -35.56 -1.75
CA TYR A 447 16.60 -35.28 -2.93
C TYR A 447 17.52 -34.07 -2.71
N PHE A 448 18.82 -34.25 -2.95
CA PHE A 448 19.79 -33.15 -2.93
C PHE A 448 19.99 -32.63 -4.36
N SER A 449 19.60 -31.38 -4.61
CA SER A 449 19.67 -30.76 -5.94
C SER A 449 21.02 -30.09 -6.20
N LEU A 450 21.65 -30.47 -7.31
CA LEU A 450 22.85 -29.83 -7.85
C LEU A 450 22.53 -28.74 -8.89
N SER A 451 21.25 -28.56 -9.21
CA SER A 451 20.77 -27.61 -10.21
C SER A 451 20.82 -26.15 -9.74
N GLN A 452 20.70 -25.93 -8.42
CA GLN A 452 20.78 -24.65 -7.69
C GLN A 452 20.27 -23.45 -8.53
N GLY A 453 21.18 -22.64 -9.09
CA GLY A 453 20.83 -21.43 -9.83
C GLY A 453 19.97 -21.64 -11.09
N LYS A 454 20.02 -22.82 -11.71
CA LYS A 454 19.10 -23.18 -12.80
C LYS A 454 17.66 -23.21 -12.31
N SER A 455 17.42 -23.86 -11.17
CA SER A 455 16.09 -23.98 -10.56
C SER A 455 15.56 -22.62 -10.16
N VAL A 456 16.41 -21.74 -9.61
CA VAL A 456 16.03 -20.35 -9.30
C VAL A 456 15.64 -19.59 -10.57
N CYS A 457 16.46 -19.65 -11.63
CA CYS A 457 16.14 -18.99 -12.90
C CYS A 457 14.80 -19.46 -13.47
N LEU A 458 14.54 -20.78 -13.47
CA LEU A 458 13.31 -21.36 -13.98
C LEU A 458 12.09 -20.94 -13.15
N GLY A 459 12.16 -21.10 -11.82
CA GLY A 459 11.03 -20.79 -10.94
C GLY A 459 10.74 -19.30 -10.83
N ALA A 460 11.73 -18.41 -11.04
CA ALA A 460 11.49 -16.98 -11.15
C ALA A 460 10.62 -16.65 -12.38
N VAL A 461 10.87 -17.29 -13.52
CA VAL A 461 10.08 -17.12 -14.75
C VAL A 461 8.68 -17.70 -14.60
N GLN A 462 8.57 -18.88 -14.00
CA GLN A 462 7.27 -19.50 -13.70
C GLN A 462 6.44 -18.62 -12.75
N ARG A 463 7.07 -18.01 -11.73
CA ARG A 463 6.33 -17.13 -10.82
C ARG A 463 5.75 -15.92 -11.54
N GLN A 464 6.51 -15.35 -12.48
CA GLN A 464 6.05 -14.23 -13.31
C GLN A 464 4.85 -14.60 -14.19
N SER A 465 4.82 -15.79 -14.80
CA SER A 465 3.71 -16.19 -15.67
C SER A 465 2.39 -16.40 -14.90
N LEU A 466 2.45 -16.64 -13.60
CA LEU A 466 1.29 -16.74 -12.72
C LEU A 466 0.73 -15.37 -12.29
N GLU A 467 1.45 -14.27 -12.55
CA GLU A 467 0.99 -12.93 -12.19
C GLU A 467 -0.03 -12.40 -13.20
N THR A 468 -1.22 -12.08 -12.72
CA THR A 468 -2.23 -11.37 -13.52
C THR A 468 -1.93 -9.87 -13.50
N PRO A 469 -1.79 -9.19 -14.65
CA PRO A 469 -1.59 -7.75 -14.66
C PRO A 469 -2.82 -7.05 -14.08
N LYS A 470 -2.63 -6.19 -13.07
CA LYS A 470 -3.69 -5.34 -12.53
C LYS A 470 -4.04 -4.26 -13.58
N THR A 471 -5.29 -4.25 -14.05
CA THR A 471 -5.70 -3.46 -15.23
C THR A 471 -6.26 -2.06 -14.91
N SER A 472 -6.42 -1.65 -13.64
CA SER A 472 -6.81 -0.28 -13.30
C SER A 472 -6.26 0.20 -11.95
N PHE A 473 -5.82 1.46 -11.91
CA PHE A 473 -5.25 2.10 -10.71
C PHE A 473 -6.31 2.64 -9.73
N ARG A 474 -7.53 2.90 -10.20
CA ARG A 474 -8.70 3.37 -9.41
C ARG A 474 -10.00 2.81 -9.98
N GLN A 475 -11.03 2.61 -9.16
CA GLN A 475 -12.36 2.14 -9.59
C GLN A 475 -13.43 3.17 -9.23
N THR A 476 -13.82 4.01 -10.20
CA THR A 476 -14.90 4.99 -10.03
C THR A 476 -15.32 5.59 -11.37
N HIS A 477 -16.55 6.11 -11.43
CA HIS A 477 -17.02 6.97 -12.52
C HIS A 477 -16.77 8.47 -12.24
N GLN A 478 -16.21 8.82 -11.09
CA GLN A 478 -15.89 10.20 -10.73
C GLN A 478 -14.64 10.71 -11.47
N TYR A 479 -14.74 11.94 -11.96
CA TYR A 479 -13.67 12.61 -12.69
C TYR A 479 -12.55 13.06 -11.75
N LEU A 480 -11.30 12.92 -12.22
CA LEU A 480 -10.16 13.59 -11.58
C LEU A 480 -10.32 15.12 -11.70
N LEU A 481 -9.67 15.86 -10.80
CA LEU A 481 -9.55 17.31 -10.96
C LEU A 481 -8.93 17.63 -12.34
N PRO A 482 -9.53 18.52 -13.15
CA PRO A 482 -8.92 18.94 -14.41
C PRO A 482 -7.65 19.74 -14.13
N VAL A 483 -6.67 19.64 -15.04
CA VAL A 483 -5.41 20.38 -14.92
C VAL A 483 -5.63 21.90 -15.07
N VAL A 484 -6.55 22.28 -15.96
CA VAL A 484 -6.96 23.67 -16.21
C VAL A 484 -8.46 23.76 -16.06
N LYS A 485 -8.94 24.73 -15.28
CA LYS A 485 -10.38 24.96 -15.11
C LYS A 485 -10.95 25.79 -16.26
N THR A 486 -12.07 25.33 -16.80
CA THR A 486 -12.96 26.16 -17.63
C THR A 486 -13.84 27.00 -16.69
N ILE A 487 -13.83 28.32 -16.85
CA ILE A 487 -14.64 29.21 -16.00
C ILE A 487 -16.07 29.24 -16.53
N ASP A 488 -17.00 28.71 -15.73
CA ASP A 488 -18.43 28.92 -15.90
C ASP A 488 -19.02 29.27 -14.53
N THR A 489 -19.55 30.49 -14.38
CA THR A 489 -20.17 30.97 -13.15
C THR A 489 -21.70 30.86 -13.20
N SER A 490 -22.26 30.34 -14.29
CA SER A 490 -23.71 30.28 -14.49
C SER A 490 -24.35 29.09 -13.77
N GLN A 491 -23.59 28.06 -13.42
CA GLN A 491 -24.07 26.80 -12.83
C GLN A 491 -23.28 26.42 -11.56
N TYR A 492 -23.78 25.42 -10.84
CA TYR A 492 -23.08 24.84 -9.69
C TYR A 492 -21.67 24.37 -10.08
N ASP A 493 -20.67 24.92 -9.39
CA ASP A 493 -19.26 24.65 -9.64
C ASP A 493 -18.79 23.45 -8.81
N ILE A 494 -18.41 22.34 -9.45
CA ILE A 494 -17.88 21.16 -8.74
C ILE A 494 -16.37 21.27 -8.44
N TYR A 495 -15.70 22.30 -8.96
CA TYR A 495 -14.25 22.54 -8.78
C TYR A 495 -13.97 23.97 -8.27
N PRO A 496 -14.54 24.38 -7.13
CA PRO A 496 -14.36 25.72 -6.57
C PRO A 496 -12.88 26.02 -6.34
N SER A 497 -12.35 26.98 -7.10
CA SER A 497 -10.91 27.30 -7.10
C SER A 497 -10.64 28.69 -6.56
N HIS A 498 -9.59 28.82 -5.76
CA HIS A 498 -9.16 30.08 -5.18
C HIS A 498 -7.96 30.60 -5.95
N ARG A 499 -8.22 31.60 -6.79
CA ARG A 499 -7.19 32.23 -7.62
C ARG A 499 -6.19 33.00 -6.78
N ILE A 500 -4.90 32.72 -6.93
CA ILE A 500 -3.81 33.51 -6.34
C ILE A 500 -3.35 34.62 -7.29
N PRO A 501 -3.03 35.83 -6.77
CA PRO A 501 -2.62 36.96 -7.60
C PRO A 501 -1.22 36.78 -8.19
N HIS A 502 -0.35 36.06 -7.47
CA HIS A 502 1.04 35.81 -7.83
C HIS A 502 1.37 34.33 -7.61
N GLY A 503 2.15 33.75 -8.52
CA GLY A 503 2.53 32.34 -8.47
C GLY A 503 2.32 31.62 -9.78
N TYR A 504 2.95 30.45 -9.89
CA TYR A 504 2.88 29.58 -11.07
C TYR A 504 2.60 28.15 -10.62
N ILE A 505 1.55 27.55 -11.17
CA ILE A 505 1.30 26.11 -11.02
C ILE A 505 1.89 25.37 -12.22
N GLY A 506 2.84 24.48 -11.96
CA GLY A 506 3.45 23.64 -12.99
C GLY A 506 2.61 22.43 -13.35
N ILE A 507 2.82 21.92 -14.56
CA ILE A 507 2.11 20.77 -15.11
C ILE A 507 3.13 19.77 -15.65
N GLY A 508 2.93 18.51 -15.29
CA GLY A 508 3.65 17.36 -15.82
C GLY A 508 5.07 17.22 -15.29
N HIS A 509 5.65 16.06 -15.62
CA HIS A 509 6.98 15.65 -15.16
C HIS A 509 8.12 16.45 -15.79
N LEU A 510 7.98 16.97 -17.01
CA LEU A 510 9.07 17.64 -17.70
C LEU A 510 9.60 18.85 -16.90
N THR A 511 8.74 19.83 -16.64
CA THR A 511 9.12 21.05 -15.92
C THR A 511 9.35 20.80 -14.43
N LEU A 512 8.67 19.81 -13.84
CA LEU A 512 8.92 19.38 -12.47
C LEU A 512 10.35 18.85 -12.32
N ASN A 513 10.71 17.86 -13.15
CA ASN A 513 11.96 17.15 -13.04
C ASN A 513 13.16 18.04 -13.40
N GLU A 514 13.00 19.06 -14.24
CA GLU A 514 14.00 20.12 -14.39
C GLU A 514 14.32 20.79 -13.04
N LYS A 515 13.31 21.16 -12.25
CA LYS A 515 13.51 21.74 -10.92
C LYS A 515 14.12 20.74 -9.95
N LEU A 516 13.65 19.50 -9.95
CA LEU A 516 14.17 18.44 -9.07
C LEU A 516 15.64 18.12 -9.39
N CYS A 517 16.04 18.04 -10.66
CA CYS A 517 17.43 17.83 -11.05
C CYS A 517 18.32 18.97 -10.59
N ASN A 518 17.90 20.23 -10.73
CA ASN A 518 18.66 21.38 -10.21
C ASN A 518 18.88 21.30 -8.68
N LEU A 519 17.90 20.78 -7.94
CA LEU A 519 18.04 20.54 -6.50
C LEU A 519 19.02 19.38 -6.22
N ILE A 520 18.92 18.28 -6.96
CA ILE A 520 19.86 17.15 -6.84
C ILE A 520 21.29 17.61 -7.13
N ASP A 521 21.51 18.38 -8.18
CA ASP A 521 22.83 18.86 -8.60
C ASP A 521 23.47 19.77 -7.55
N LYS A 522 22.65 20.55 -6.83
CA LYS A 522 23.10 21.47 -5.78
C LYS A 522 23.35 20.78 -4.45
N TYR A 523 22.54 19.79 -4.07
CA TYR A 523 22.54 19.22 -2.73
C TYR A 523 23.03 17.77 -2.66
N ASN A 524 23.16 17.07 -3.79
CA ASN A 524 23.43 15.63 -3.93
C ASN A 524 22.37 14.70 -3.32
N ILE A 525 21.33 15.24 -2.68
CA ILE A 525 20.25 14.49 -2.05
C ILE A 525 18.93 15.24 -2.23
N LEU A 526 17.87 14.51 -2.58
CA LEU A 526 16.50 15.01 -2.67
C LEU A 526 15.59 14.13 -1.82
N LEU A 527 14.70 14.75 -1.03
CA LEU A 527 13.72 14.06 -0.20
C LEU A 527 12.34 14.19 -0.86
N ILE A 528 11.66 13.07 -1.06
CA ILE A 528 10.29 13.02 -1.58
C ILE A 528 9.42 12.29 -0.55
N ASP A 529 8.72 13.06 0.28
CA ASP A 529 7.77 12.57 1.28
C ASP A 529 6.34 12.69 0.74
N GLY A 530 5.37 12.10 1.42
CA GLY A 530 3.99 12.21 0.96
C GLY A 530 2.96 11.50 1.82
N PHE A 531 1.71 11.72 1.43
CA PHE A 531 0.55 11.15 2.11
C PHE A 531 0.33 9.68 1.72
N VAL A 532 -0.47 8.97 2.53
CA VAL A 532 -0.84 7.58 2.27
C VAL A 532 -1.54 7.39 0.92
N GLY A 533 -1.19 6.32 0.19
CA GLY A 533 -1.67 6.03 -1.17
C GLY A 533 -0.93 6.71 -2.32
N THR A 534 0.13 7.47 -2.04
CA THR A 534 0.96 8.10 -3.08
C THR A 534 1.66 7.07 -3.97
N CYS A 535 1.64 7.28 -5.29
CA CYS A 535 2.30 6.41 -6.26
C CYS A 535 3.80 6.77 -6.44
N PHE A 536 4.59 6.61 -5.38
CA PHE A 536 6.01 6.99 -5.36
C PHE A 536 6.83 6.39 -6.51
N ASN A 537 6.53 5.15 -6.91
CA ASN A 537 7.22 4.46 -8.00
C ASN A 537 7.13 5.20 -9.34
N GLU A 538 5.98 5.80 -9.67
CA GLU A 538 5.82 6.55 -10.91
C GLU A 538 6.68 7.82 -10.91
N TYR A 539 6.69 8.56 -9.80
CA TYR A 539 7.54 9.75 -9.65
C TYR A 539 9.04 9.39 -9.72
N ALA A 540 9.44 8.29 -9.06
CA ALA A 540 10.81 7.80 -9.15
C ALA A 540 11.18 7.38 -10.58
N HIS A 541 10.30 6.67 -11.27
CA HIS A 541 10.51 6.26 -12.67
C HIS A 541 10.68 7.47 -13.60
N GLN A 542 9.79 8.46 -13.51
CA GLN A 542 9.81 9.63 -14.37
C GLN A 542 11.01 10.54 -14.10
N LEU A 543 11.36 10.73 -12.81
CA LEU A 543 12.56 11.48 -12.43
C LEU A 543 13.84 10.76 -12.89
N ASN A 544 13.94 9.45 -12.68
CA ASN A 544 15.08 8.66 -13.14
C ASN A 544 15.25 8.75 -14.67
N LYS A 545 14.14 8.57 -15.41
CA LYS A 545 14.13 8.71 -16.87
C LYS A 545 14.61 10.09 -17.30
N PHE A 546 14.04 11.14 -16.72
CA PHE A 546 14.39 12.52 -17.06
C PHE A 546 15.85 12.85 -16.74
N TYR A 547 16.34 12.44 -15.57
CA TYR A 547 17.72 12.66 -15.13
C TYR A 547 18.71 12.04 -16.14
N SER A 548 18.45 10.80 -16.53
CA SER A 548 19.31 10.03 -17.44
C SER A 548 19.31 10.55 -18.88
N ASP A 549 18.15 10.98 -19.39
CA ASP A 549 18.04 11.51 -20.76
C ASP A 549 18.77 12.85 -20.91
N ASN A 550 18.77 13.71 -19.88
CA ASN A 550 19.38 15.03 -19.92
C ASN A 550 20.87 15.04 -19.56
N ARG A 551 21.34 14.12 -18.70
CA ARG A 551 22.75 14.02 -18.27
C ARG A 551 23.70 13.50 -19.35
N LYS A 552 23.23 12.86 -20.42
CA LYS A 552 24.07 12.42 -21.57
C LYS A 552 24.86 13.55 -22.25
N LYS A 553 24.51 14.82 -21.99
CA LYS A 553 25.23 16.00 -22.49
C LYS A 553 26.46 16.38 -21.64
N GLU A 554 26.58 15.88 -20.40
CA GLU A 554 27.67 16.18 -19.47
C GLU A 554 28.42 14.89 -19.10
N LYS A 555 29.65 14.70 -19.62
CA LYS A 555 30.33 13.39 -19.67
C LYS A 555 30.80 12.75 -18.34
N ASN A 556 30.51 13.29 -17.15
CA ASN A 556 31.20 12.90 -15.90
C ASN A 556 30.31 12.71 -14.65
N LEU A 557 29.01 12.39 -14.76
CA LEU A 557 28.12 12.29 -13.59
C LEU A 557 27.54 10.89 -13.40
N SER A 558 27.55 10.41 -12.14
CA SER A 558 27.04 9.10 -11.73
C SER A 558 25.51 9.00 -11.87
N SER A 559 25.00 7.77 -12.08
CA SER A 559 23.56 7.50 -12.12
C SER A 559 22.87 7.81 -10.78
N LEU A 560 21.61 8.21 -10.85
CA LEU A 560 20.81 8.55 -9.67
C LEU A 560 20.36 7.28 -8.93
N LEU A 561 20.60 7.21 -7.61
CA LEU A 561 20.15 6.11 -6.77
C LEU A 561 18.86 6.49 -6.03
N PHE A 562 17.91 5.56 -5.94
CA PHE A 562 16.63 5.77 -5.27
C PHE A 562 16.54 4.88 -4.04
N TYR A 563 16.44 5.49 -2.86
CA TYR A 563 16.27 4.79 -1.60
C TYR A 563 14.85 4.96 -1.05
N ASP A 564 14.24 3.88 -0.60
CA ASP A 564 12.89 3.86 -0.06
C ASP A 564 12.89 3.97 1.47
N SER A 565 12.24 5.00 2.00
CA SER A 565 12.17 5.24 3.44
C SER A 565 11.36 4.20 4.21
N ARG A 566 10.49 3.43 3.52
CA ARG A 566 9.68 2.37 4.15
C ARG A 566 10.52 1.28 4.79
N THR A 567 11.77 1.13 4.36
CA THR A 567 12.73 0.14 4.90
C THR A 567 13.10 0.35 6.37
N PHE A 568 12.98 1.57 6.89
CA PHE A 568 13.22 1.87 8.31
C PHE A 568 11.93 2.08 9.12
N LEU A 569 10.76 1.80 8.55
CA LEU A 569 9.51 1.87 9.31
C LEU A 569 9.30 0.60 10.15
N GLN A 570 8.86 0.73 11.39
CA GLN A 570 8.59 -0.40 12.29
C GLN A 570 7.13 -0.86 12.19
N THR A 571 6.84 -1.72 11.21
CA THR A 571 5.51 -2.33 11.06
C THR A 571 5.20 -3.40 12.11
N ASN A 572 6.18 -3.84 12.91
CA ASN A 572 6.05 -4.81 14.02
C ASN A 572 6.39 -4.19 15.39
N SER A 573 6.05 -2.92 15.61
CA SER A 573 6.26 -2.23 16.89
C SER A 573 5.50 -2.89 18.05
N ASN A 574 6.02 -2.80 19.29
CA ASN A 574 5.32 -3.17 20.54
C ASN A 574 4.03 -2.37 20.81
N ILE A 575 3.75 -1.34 20.01
CA ILE A 575 2.53 -0.56 20.08
C ILE A 575 1.35 -1.48 19.75
N GLN A 576 0.44 -1.63 20.71
CA GLN A 576 -0.80 -2.39 20.56
C GLN A 576 -1.78 -1.65 19.65
N ARG A 577 -1.47 -1.55 18.35
CA ARG A 577 -2.30 -0.90 17.34
C ARG A 577 -3.70 -1.52 17.26
N GLU A 578 -3.80 -2.80 17.55
CA GLU A 578 -5.04 -3.55 17.68
C GLU A 578 -5.97 -2.96 18.74
N SER A 579 -5.43 -2.28 19.76
CA SER A 579 -6.23 -1.63 20.81
C SER A 579 -7.02 -0.42 20.31
N TYR A 580 -6.62 0.19 19.19
CA TYR A 580 -7.37 1.26 18.52
C TYR A 580 -8.42 0.71 17.56
N LEU A 581 -8.27 -0.53 17.09
CA LEU A 581 -9.16 -1.15 16.12
C LEU A 581 -10.12 -2.18 16.75
N LYS A 582 -10.32 -2.11 18.08
CA LYS A 582 -11.16 -3.03 18.87
C LYS A 582 -12.49 -3.33 18.16
N ASP A 583 -12.90 -4.59 18.25
CA ASP A 583 -14.01 -5.22 17.51
C ASP A 583 -13.78 -5.37 15.99
N PRO A 584 -13.40 -6.57 15.50
CA PRO A 584 -13.23 -6.83 14.06
C PRO A 584 -14.56 -6.85 13.29
N LYS A 585 -15.71 -6.84 13.98
CA LYS A 585 -17.06 -6.82 13.35
C LYS A 585 -17.62 -5.40 13.19
N SER A 586 -16.98 -4.40 13.77
CA SER A 586 -17.41 -3.01 13.72
C SER A 586 -16.50 -2.15 12.83
N LEU A 587 -17.09 -1.20 12.10
CA LEU A 587 -16.35 -0.15 11.41
C LEU A 587 -15.70 0.86 12.38
N PHE A 588 -16.12 0.89 13.64
CA PHE A 588 -15.65 1.87 14.62
C PHE A 588 -14.37 1.42 15.32
N GLY A 589 -13.58 2.40 15.73
CA GLY A 589 -12.36 2.26 16.50
C GLY A 589 -12.13 3.48 17.37
N LYS A 590 -10.98 3.50 18.04
CA LYS A 590 -10.51 4.63 18.84
C LYS A 590 -9.49 5.42 18.02
N VAL A 591 -9.64 6.75 17.97
CA VAL A 591 -8.72 7.61 17.20
C VAL A 591 -7.33 7.62 17.86
N GLY A 592 -6.29 7.26 17.09
CA GLY A 592 -4.88 7.25 17.48
C GLY A 592 -4.24 8.63 17.59
N SER A 593 -4.94 9.57 18.23
CA SER A 593 -4.51 10.96 18.38
C SER A 593 -3.31 11.15 19.30
N ASP A 594 -2.92 10.13 20.04
CA ASP A 594 -1.72 10.07 20.88
C ASP A 594 -0.48 9.53 20.15
N LEU A 595 -0.66 8.95 18.96
CA LEU A 595 0.43 8.41 18.15
C LEU A 595 1.22 9.51 17.41
N ASP A 596 2.52 9.30 17.23
CA ASP A 596 3.49 10.20 16.62
C ASP A 596 4.34 9.48 15.56
N PHE A 597 4.39 10.01 14.33
CA PHE A 597 5.07 9.36 13.21
C PHE A 597 6.52 8.96 13.54
N LYS A 598 7.27 9.91 14.12
CA LYS A 598 8.71 9.74 14.35
C LYS A 598 9.00 8.81 15.52
N LYS A 599 8.28 8.97 16.63
CA LYS A 599 8.51 8.18 17.85
C LYS A 599 8.02 6.75 17.71
N ASP A 600 6.87 6.59 17.06
CA ASP A 600 6.12 5.34 17.10
C ASP A 600 6.31 4.47 15.86
N PHE A 601 6.77 5.04 14.74
CA PHE A 601 6.83 4.30 13.47
C PHE A 601 8.20 4.27 12.79
N ILE A 602 9.21 4.96 13.32
CA ILE A 602 10.59 4.84 12.84
C ILE A 602 11.38 3.87 13.73
N ASP A 603 11.89 2.80 13.12
CA ASP A 603 12.91 1.95 13.76
C ASP A 603 14.22 2.73 13.81
N LEU A 604 14.61 3.21 14.99
CA LEU A 604 15.81 4.05 15.14
C LEU A 604 17.10 3.36 14.71
N LYS A 605 17.20 2.03 14.88
CA LYS A 605 18.41 1.28 14.48
C LYS A 605 18.48 1.20 12.96
N LYS A 606 17.39 0.79 12.30
CA LYS A 606 17.33 0.73 10.83
C LYS A 606 17.47 2.12 10.21
N PHE A 607 16.87 3.14 10.82
CA PHE A 607 16.96 4.52 10.36
C PHE A 607 18.41 5.05 10.41
N GLN A 608 19.12 4.81 11.51
CA GLN A 608 20.52 5.21 11.60
C GLN A 608 21.39 4.43 10.61
N PHE A 609 21.18 3.10 10.54
CA PHE A 609 21.87 2.25 9.57
C PHE A 609 21.64 2.67 8.11
N PHE A 610 20.39 3.03 7.77
CA PHE A 610 20.04 3.55 6.45
C PHE A 610 20.83 4.82 6.11
N LYS A 611 20.92 5.76 7.06
CA LYS A 611 21.66 7.02 6.88
C LYS A 611 23.15 6.80 6.66
N ASP A 612 23.75 5.87 7.40
CA ASP A 612 25.19 5.61 7.36
C ASP A 612 25.62 4.92 6.05
N ASN A 613 24.67 4.33 5.32
CA ASN A 613 24.93 3.52 4.13
C ASN A 613 24.46 4.14 2.80
N LEU A 614 24.04 5.41 2.80
CA LEU A 614 23.66 6.11 1.58
C LEU A 614 24.85 6.29 0.62
N SER A 615 24.55 6.21 -0.68
CA SER A 615 25.46 6.56 -1.76
C SER A 615 24.88 7.71 -2.58
N TYR A 616 25.71 8.69 -2.96
CA TYR A 616 25.28 9.95 -3.59
C TYR A 616 25.71 10.03 -5.07
N PRO A 617 25.02 10.82 -5.92
CA PRO A 617 23.76 11.50 -5.67
C PRO A 617 22.57 10.53 -5.52
N CYS A 618 21.60 10.87 -4.67
CA CYS A 618 20.43 10.03 -4.43
C CYS A 618 19.11 10.79 -4.20
N VAL A 619 18.02 10.04 -4.33
CA VAL A 619 16.67 10.45 -3.93
C VAL A 619 16.21 9.50 -2.83
N ILE A 620 15.72 10.05 -1.73
CA ILE A 620 15.05 9.28 -0.68
C ILE A 620 13.57 9.51 -0.82
N ILE A 621 12.80 8.45 -1.04
CA ILE A 621 11.40 8.53 -1.41
C ILE A 621 10.53 7.67 -0.49
N GLY A 622 9.36 8.20 -0.14
CA GLY A 622 8.37 7.54 0.70
C GLY A 622 8.11 8.29 2.01
N PRO A 623 7.13 7.81 2.81
CA PRO A 623 6.78 8.41 4.10
C PRO A 623 7.97 8.46 5.06
N GLY A 624 8.20 9.61 5.67
CA GLY A 624 9.27 9.80 6.65
C GLY A 624 10.65 10.05 6.04
N SER A 625 10.78 10.10 4.72
CA SER A 625 12.03 10.51 4.04
C SER A 625 12.52 11.89 4.51
N SER A 626 11.60 12.79 4.85
CA SER A 626 11.86 14.14 5.38
C SER A 626 12.72 14.18 6.65
N TYR A 627 12.77 13.09 7.42
CA TYR A 627 13.56 12.98 8.64
C TYR A 627 15.03 12.66 8.41
N VAL A 628 15.38 12.08 7.25
CA VAL A 628 16.75 11.60 6.98
C VAL A 628 17.76 12.75 7.02
N ASN A 629 17.44 13.86 6.37
CA ASN A 629 18.28 15.05 6.38
C ASN A 629 17.43 16.33 6.43
N LYS A 630 17.52 17.08 7.54
CA LYS A 630 16.67 18.25 7.76
C LYS A 630 17.01 19.47 6.89
N THR A 631 18.19 19.52 6.29
CA THR A 631 18.63 20.67 5.48
C THR A 631 18.50 20.42 3.99
N SER A 632 18.18 19.19 3.59
CA SER A 632 18.00 18.81 2.18
C SER A 632 16.64 19.25 1.64
N PRO A 633 16.54 19.51 0.32
CA PRO A 633 15.29 19.91 -0.30
C PRO A 633 14.20 18.84 -0.15
N LEU A 634 12.98 19.29 0.17
CA LEU A 634 11.82 18.46 0.45
C LEU A 634 10.71 18.69 -0.58
N ILE A 635 10.29 17.61 -1.21
CA ILE A 635 9.10 17.53 -2.04
C ILE A 635 8.03 16.80 -1.23
N TYR A 636 6.81 17.33 -1.21
CA TYR A 636 5.68 16.68 -0.55
C TYR A 636 4.57 16.39 -1.56
N ILE A 637 4.18 15.13 -1.68
CA ILE A 637 3.09 14.69 -2.54
C ILE A 637 1.87 14.41 -1.67
N ASP A 638 0.79 15.15 -1.90
CA ASP A 638 -0.47 14.97 -1.18
C ASP A 638 -1.49 14.24 -2.04
N LEU A 639 -2.47 13.59 -1.39
CA LEU A 639 -3.53 12.86 -2.06
C LEU A 639 -4.88 13.11 -1.37
N PRO A 640 -5.90 13.58 -2.12
CA PRO A 640 -7.27 13.63 -1.60
C PRO A 640 -7.76 12.25 -1.14
N LYS A 641 -8.44 12.19 0.00
CA LYS A 641 -8.87 10.92 0.65
C LYS A 641 -9.89 10.13 -0.17
N ASN A 642 -10.76 10.81 -0.91
CA ASN A 642 -11.66 10.16 -1.87
C ASN A 642 -10.90 9.37 -2.95
N GLU A 643 -9.81 9.93 -3.49
CA GLU A 643 -8.95 9.20 -4.43
C GLU A 643 -8.25 8.01 -3.80
N LEU A 644 -7.86 8.12 -2.51
CA LEU A 644 -7.32 7.00 -1.76
C LEU A 644 -8.35 5.86 -1.63
N TYR A 645 -9.62 6.17 -1.37
CA TYR A 645 -10.68 5.13 -1.33
C TYR A 645 -10.87 4.44 -2.68
N TYR A 646 -10.80 5.17 -3.79
CA TYR A 646 -10.89 4.56 -5.13
C TYR A 646 -9.70 3.66 -5.48
N ARG A 647 -8.50 3.94 -4.93
CA ARG A 647 -7.31 3.08 -5.06
C ARG A 647 -7.37 1.85 -4.15
N ILE A 648 -7.93 2.00 -2.95
CA ILE A 648 -8.20 0.87 -2.03
C ILE A 648 -9.19 -0.11 -2.64
N ALA A 649 -10.24 0.39 -3.31
CA ALA A 649 -11.21 -0.46 -3.99
C ALA A 649 -10.56 -1.38 -5.05
N THR A 650 -9.49 -0.92 -5.70
CA THR A 650 -8.67 -1.71 -6.65
C THR A 650 -7.53 -2.49 -6.01
N GLN A 651 -7.36 -2.43 -4.68
CA GLN A 651 -6.24 -3.04 -3.95
C GLN A 651 -4.87 -2.59 -4.50
N THR A 652 -4.77 -1.30 -4.87
CA THR A 652 -3.54 -0.64 -5.33
C THR A 652 -2.97 0.30 -4.27
N SER A 653 -3.66 0.48 -3.14
CA SER A 653 -3.23 1.25 -1.99
C SER A 653 -3.77 0.63 -0.71
N PHE A 654 -3.04 0.80 0.39
CA PHE A 654 -3.33 0.20 1.70
C PHE A 654 -2.90 1.17 2.81
N SER A 655 -3.43 0.96 4.01
CA SER A 655 -2.92 1.62 5.22
C SER A 655 -1.46 1.22 5.48
N TYR A 656 -0.61 2.19 5.82
CA TYR A 656 0.78 1.95 6.23
C TYR A 656 0.87 1.44 7.67
N LEU A 657 -0.08 1.84 8.52
CA LEU A 657 -0.02 1.60 9.96
C LEU A 657 -0.87 0.42 10.42
N LYS A 658 -1.51 -0.28 9.47
CA LYS A 658 -2.28 -1.50 9.69
C LYS A 658 -1.49 -2.54 10.50
N PRO A 659 -2.11 -3.21 11.50
CA PRO A 659 -1.46 -4.30 12.23
C PRO A 659 -1.12 -5.50 11.35
N THR A 660 0.02 -6.14 11.62
CA THR A 660 0.57 -7.26 10.84
C THR A 660 -0.22 -8.56 11.03
N ARG A 661 -0.84 -8.76 12.21
CA ARG A 661 -1.66 -9.93 12.47
C ARG A 661 -3.05 -9.69 11.88
N ARG A 662 -3.34 -10.36 10.75
CA ARG A 662 -4.71 -10.43 10.23
C ARG A 662 -5.60 -11.03 11.32
N LEU A 663 -6.49 -10.21 11.89
CA LEU A 663 -7.72 -10.69 12.53
C LEU A 663 -8.72 -11.17 11.45
N LEU A 664 -8.25 -11.81 10.37
CA LEU A 664 -9.14 -12.47 9.41
C LEU A 664 -9.45 -13.85 9.98
N SER A 665 -10.36 -13.86 10.93
CA SER A 665 -11.17 -15.07 11.14
C SER A 665 -12.14 -15.20 9.96
N ASP A 666 -12.52 -16.43 9.61
CA ASP A 666 -13.50 -16.72 8.55
C ASP A 666 -14.90 -16.10 8.78
N ASN A 667 -15.09 -15.39 9.89
CA ASN A 667 -16.34 -14.72 10.31
C ASN A 667 -16.28 -13.17 10.24
N ASN A 668 -15.38 -12.58 9.46
CA ASN A 668 -15.24 -11.11 9.42
C ASN A 668 -16.43 -10.42 8.72
N ALA A 669 -17.10 -9.55 9.45
CA ALA A 669 -18.22 -8.76 8.95
C ALA A 669 -17.78 -7.63 7.98
N LEU A 670 -16.53 -7.18 8.06
CA LEU A 670 -15.96 -6.14 7.18
C LEU A 670 -15.35 -6.73 5.92
N THR A 671 -15.58 -6.07 4.78
CA THR A 671 -14.81 -6.36 3.56
C THR A 671 -13.35 -5.89 3.73
N PRO A 672 -12.39 -6.40 2.93
CA PRO A 672 -11.02 -5.90 2.96
C PRO A 672 -10.91 -4.39 2.81
N ALA A 673 -11.66 -3.79 1.87
CA ALA A 673 -11.68 -2.35 1.66
C ALA A 673 -12.20 -1.57 2.88
N MET A 674 -13.27 -2.05 3.52
CA MET A 674 -13.81 -1.44 4.74
C MET A 674 -12.83 -1.52 5.91
N TYR A 675 -12.08 -2.61 6.02
CA TYR A 675 -11.05 -2.73 7.04
C TYR A 675 -9.86 -1.79 6.79
N GLU A 676 -9.45 -1.60 5.52
CA GLU A 676 -8.46 -0.57 5.17
C GLU A 676 -8.94 0.83 5.54
N GLN A 677 -10.19 1.18 5.21
CA GLN A 677 -10.80 2.46 5.60
C GLN A 677 -10.81 2.67 7.12
N LYS A 678 -11.15 1.62 7.88
CA LYS A 678 -11.05 1.63 9.35
C LYS A 678 -9.63 1.94 9.81
N CYS A 679 -8.62 1.25 9.27
CA CYS A 679 -7.22 1.50 9.63
C CYS A 679 -6.80 2.94 9.30
N LEU A 680 -7.16 3.43 8.12
CA LEU A 680 -6.86 4.80 7.69
C LEU A 680 -7.42 5.84 8.65
N TYR A 681 -8.71 5.75 8.99
CA TYR A 681 -9.36 6.75 9.83
C TYR A 681 -8.75 6.79 11.24
N PHE A 682 -8.54 5.61 11.86
CA PHE A 682 -8.13 5.53 13.26
C PHE A 682 -6.62 5.59 13.49
N LEU A 683 -5.80 5.24 12.49
CA LEU A 683 -4.34 5.17 12.63
C LEU A 683 -3.64 6.14 11.67
N ASP A 684 -3.80 5.97 10.35
CA ASP A 684 -3.00 6.72 9.37
C ASP A 684 -3.34 8.21 9.36
N TYR A 685 -4.61 8.61 9.27
CA TYR A 685 -4.97 10.02 9.15
C TYR A 685 -4.50 10.86 10.35
N PRO A 686 -4.71 10.46 11.62
CA PRO A 686 -4.21 11.21 12.76
C PRO A 686 -2.68 11.39 12.75
N VAL A 687 -1.94 10.37 12.30
CA VAL A 687 -0.47 10.38 12.29
C VAL A 687 0.08 11.17 11.10
N PHE A 688 -0.41 10.91 9.90
CA PHE A 688 0.06 11.55 8.67
C PHE A 688 -0.38 13.01 8.55
N ASN A 689 -1.55 13.38 9.10
CA ASN A 689 -1.96 14.79 9.13
C ASN A 689 -1.02 15.60 10.02
N LYS A 690 -0.62 15.09 11.19
CA LYS A 690 0.39 15.74 12.04
C LYS A 690 1.74 15.89 11.34
N LEU A 691 2.21 14.81 10.70
CA LEU A 691 3.44 14.85 9.91
C LEU A 691 3.38 15.94 8.83
N LYS A 692 2.28 16.00 8.08
CA LYS A 692 2.06 17.01 7.04
C LYS A 692 2.14 18.43 7.58
N GLN A 693 1.54 18.70 8.75
CA GLN A 693 1.65 20.01 9.42
C GLN A 693 3.09 20.34 9.81
N GLU A 694 3.82 19.39 10.40
CA GLU A 694 5.23 19.59 10.79
C GLU A 694 6.10 19.99 9.59
N LEU A 695 5.84 19.38 8.43
CA LEU A 695 6.65 19.57 7.23
C LEU A 695 6.34 20.85 6.46
N LEU A 696 5.17 21.46 6.63
CA LEU A 696 4.66 22.57 5.82
C LEU A 696 5.68 23.71 5.58
N SER A 697 6.41 24.10 6.62
CA SER A 697 7.39 25.20 6.58
C SER A 697 8.61 24.89 5.70
N ARG A 698 8.94 23.61 5.49
CA ARG A 698 10.13 23.14 4.79
C ARG A 698 9.89 22.68 3.35
N ILE A 699 8.63 22.52 2.94
CA ILE A 699 8.30 22.05 1.59
C ILE A 699 8.88 23.02 0.56
N ASN A 700 9.69 22.50 -0.37
CA ASN A 700 10.20 23.22 -1.53
C ASN A 700 9.23 23.15 -2.70
N TYR A 701 8.58 22.01 -2.92
CA TYR A 701 7.50 21.85 -3.88
C TYR A 701 6.39 20.97 -3.31
N PHE A 702 5.15 21.44 -3.42
CA PHE A 702 3.94 20.68 -3.09
C PHE A 702 3.35 20.13 -4.40
N ILE A 703 2.99 18.85 -4.39
CA ILE A 703 2.48 18.14 -5.57
C ILE A 703 1.09 17.57 -5.27
N ASP A 704 0.15 17.81 -6.18
CA ASP A 704 -1.15 17.13 -6.21
C ASP A 704 -0.97 15.73 -6.86
N GLY A 705 -1.04 14.69 -6.03
CA GLY A 705 -0.80 13.30 -6.38
C GLY A 705 -1.95 12.57 -7.09
N GLN A 706 -3.03 13.26 -7.44
CA GLN A 706 -4.18 12.68 -8.14
C GLN A 706 -3.81 12.09 -9.51
N ARG A 707 -2.83 12.69 -10.19
CA ARG A 707 -2.41 12.34 -11.56
C ARG A 707 -0.93 11.93 -11.60
N PRO A 708 -0.57 10.69 -11.23
CA PRO A 708 0.83 10.26 -11.19
C PRO A 708 1.60 10.51 -12.50
N ASN A 709 0.96 10.37 -13.67
CA ASN A 709 1.60 10.56 -14.98
C ASN A 709 1.64 12.03 -15.44
N CYS A 710 0.85 12.91 -14.84
CA CYS A 710 0.76 14.33 -15.19
C CYS A 710 0.46 15.17 -13.93
N PRO A 711 1.43 15.25 -12.99
CA PRO A 711 1.22 15.94 -11.74
C PRO A 711 1.04 17.44 -11.95
N THR A 712 0.26 18.08 -11.08
CA THR A 712 0.30 19.53 -10.93
C THR A 712 1.03 19.87 -9.64
N TRP A 713 1.80 20.95 -9.65
CA TRP A 713 2.69 21.27 -8.54
C TRP A 713 2.87 22.77 -8.36
N ILE A 714 3.25 23.18 -7.16
CA ILE A 714 3.44 24.58 -6.79
C ILE A 714 4.69 24.73 -5.91
N ALA A 715 5.44 25.83 -6.10
CA ALA A 715 6.59 26.14 -5.25
C ALA A 715 6.16 26.39 -3.81
N GLY A 716 6.94 25.94 -2.84
CA GLY A 716 6.59 25.95 -1.42
C GLY A 716 6.31 27.34 -0.85
N ASP A 717 7.10 28.36 -1.23
CA ASP A 717 6.85 29.74 -0.80
C ASP A 717 5.52 30.27 -1.34
N THR A 718 5.26 30.03 -2.63
CA THR A 718 3.98 30.37 -3.27
C THR A 718 2.83 29.61 -2.63
N PHE A 719 3.01 28.34 -2.29
CA PHE A 719 2.01 27.52 -1.61
C PHE A 719 1.63 28.11 -0.25
N ARG A 720 2.61 28.41 0.61
CA ARG A 720 2.35 29.03 1.92
C ARG A 720 1.69 30.41 1.80
N GLN A 721 2.11 31.22 0.83
CA GLN A 721 1.47 32.50 0.53
C GLN A 721 0.01 32.30 0.06
N ALA A 722 -0.26 31.27 -0.74
CA ALA A 722 -1.60 30.91 -1.18
C ALA A 722 -2.50 30.56 0.01
N LEU A 723 -2.04 29.73 0.95
CA LEU A 723 -2.82 29.40 2.17
C LEU A 723 -3.16 30.67 2.95
N ALA A 724 -2.18 31.57 3.14
CA ALA A 724 -2.40 32.82 3.84
C ALA A 724 -3.38 33.75 3.11
N HIS A 725 -3.34 33.79 1.77
CA HIS A 725 -4.24 34.58 0.94
C HIS A 725 -5.68 34.05 1.00
N ILE A 726 -5.87 32.74 0.85
CA ILE A 726 -7.19 32.09 0.86
C ILE A 726 -7.91 32.32 2.20
N ALA A 727 -7.19 32.25 3.33
CA ALA A 727 -7.77 32.45 4.65
C ALA A 727 -8.24 33.89 4.96
N ASN A 728 -8.08 34.83 4.02
CA ASN A 728 -8.60 36.20 4.10
C ASN A 728 -9.69 36.48 3.06
N GLY A 729 -10.21 35.43 2.42
CA GLY A 729 -11.34 35.50 1.50
C GLY A 729 -12.38 34.45 1.84
N PRO A 730 -13.59 34.55 1.25
CA PRO A 730 -14.55 33.47 1.26
C PRO A 730 -13.93 32.17 0.70
N VAL A 731 -14.10 31.05 1.43
CA VAL A 731 -13.51 29.76 1.11
C VAL A 731 -14.59 28.75 0.76
N ARG A 732 -14.39 27.96 -0.30
CA ARG A 732 -15.25 26.82 -0.61
C ARG A 732 -14.41 25.59 -0.92
N VAL A 733 -14.68 24.49 -0.22
CA VAL A 733 -13.96 23.24 -0.44
C VAL A 733 -14.48 22.51 -1.68
N ARG A 734 -13.69 21.57 -2.22
CA ARG A 734 -14.12 20.71 -3.32
C ARG A 734 -15.20 19.74 -2.82
N PRO A 735 -16.44 19.81 -3.32
CA PRO A 735 -17.50 18.89 -2.92
C PRO A 735 -17.18 17.47 -3.40
N TRP A 736 -17.62 16.46 -2.64
CA TRP A 736 -17.49 15.05 -3.02
C TRP A 736 -18.86 14.37 -3.03
N PHE A 737 -19.21 13.79 -4.17
CA PHE A 737 -20.49 13.11 -4.40
C PHE A 737 -20.32 11.60 -4.35
N GLU A 738 -21.12 10.91 -3.53
CA GLU A 738 -20.96 9.48 -3.31
C GLU A 738 -22.31 8.74 -3.49
N PRO A 739 -22.34 7.62 -4.25
CA PRO A 739 -23.52 6.77 -4.35
C PRO A 739 -23.82 6.07 -3.02
N GLY A 740 -25.08 5.65 -2.85
CA GLY A 740 -25.48 4.91 -1.66
C GLY A 740 -26.69 4.04 -1.91
N SER A 741 -26.94 3.09 -1.01
CA SER A 741 -28.05 2.13 -1.16
C SER A 741 -29.43 2.78 -1.12
N TRP A 742 -29.56 3.96 -0.50
CA TRP A 742 -30.78 4.80 -0.48
C TRP A 742 -30.78 5.92 -1.52
N GLY A 743 -29.66 6.19 -2.20
CA GLY A 743 -29.43 7.44 -2.91
C GLY A 743 -30.46 7.74 -4.01
N GLY A 744 -30.75 9.02 -4.17
CA GLY A 744 -31.71 9.58 -5.09
C GLY A 744 -31.14 10.10 -6.41
N GLN A 745 -31.95 10.91 -7.09
CA GLN A 745 -31.71 11.41 -8.46
C GLN A 745 -31.65 12.96 -8.54
N TRP A 746 -31.95 13.67 -7.47
CA TRP A 746 -32.06 15.13 -7.50
C TRP A 746 -30.70 15.79 -7.74
N LEU A 747 -29.65 15.33 -7.07
CA LEU A 747 -28.29 15.84 -7.27
C LEU A 747 -27.81 15.67 -8.72
N LYS A 748 -28.23 14.60 -9.42
CA LYS A 748 -27.93 14.40 -10.85
C LYS A 748 -28.59 15.44 -11.74
N THR A 749 -29.72 16.00 -11.30
CA THR A 749 -30.49 16.99 -12.06
C THR A 749 -29.93 18.39 -11.83
N VAL A 750 -29.68 18.75 -10.56
CA VAL A 750 -29.24 20.10 -10.18
C VAL A 750 -27.74 20.32 -10.46
N CYS A 751 -26.90 19.30 -10.22
CA CYS A 751 -25.47 19.37 -10.52
C CYS A 751 -25.18 18.77 -11.89
N THR A 752 -25.14 19.61 -12.93
CA THR A 752 -24.95 19.21 -14.33
C THR A 752 -23.58 18.55 -14.59
N ASN A 753 -22.53 18.99 -13.88
CA ASN A 753 -21.14 18.62 -14.15
C ASN A 753 -20.64 17.35 -13.43
N ILE A 754 -21.51 16.64 -12.69
CA ILE A 754 -21.16 15.35 -12.07
C ILE A 754 -21.38 14.17 -13.03
N SER A 755 -20.70 13.06 -12.78
CA SER A 755 -20.82 11.85 -13.60
C SER A 755 -22.26 11.34 -13.67
N LYS A 756 -22.78 11.14 -14.89
CA LYS A 756 -24.15 10.65 -15.13
C LYS A 756 -24.24 9.13 -15.18
N HIS A 757 -23.10 8.44 -15.28
CA HIS A 757 -23.01 6.98 -15.27
C HIS A 757 -23.16 6.37 -13.87
N THR A 758 -22.94 7.16 -12.81
CA THR A 758 -23.25 6.73 -11.44
C THR A 758 -24.75 6.49 -11.27
N LYS A 759 -25.11 5.33 -10.70
CA LYS A 759 -26.50 4.88 -10.53
C LYS A 759 -27.38 5.92 -9.82
N ASN A 760 -26.90 6.43 -8.70
CA ASN A 760 -27.55 7.45 -7.88
C ASN A 760 -26.49 8.27 -7.12
N TYR A 761 -26.93 9.30 -6.41
CA TYR A 761 -26.12 9.94 -5.38
C TYR A 761 -26.92 9.96 -4.09
N ALA A 762 -26.31 9.47 -3.02
CA ALA A 762 -26.87 9.56 -1.68
C ALA A 762 -26.36 10.82 -1.00
N TRP A 763 -25.07 11.10 -1.16
CA TRP A 763 -24.39 12.18 -0.47
C TRP A 763 -23.79 13.23 -1.41
N SER A 764 -23.78 14.49 -0.97
CA SER A 764 -22.82 15.51 -1.41
C SER A 764 -22.14 16.14 -0.19
N PHE A 765 -20.86 15.82 -0.01
CA PHE A 765 -20.04 16.31 1.07
C PHE A 765 -19.60 17.74 0.74
N GLU A 766 -20.39 18.74 1.13
CA GLU A 766 -20.11 20.15 0.85
C GLU A 766 -19.09 20.76 1.81
N MET A 767 -19.12 20.38 3.09
CA MET A 767 -18.18 20.82 4.14
C MET A 767 -17.92 19.70 5.16
N ILE A 768 -17.78 18.45 4.71
CA ILE A 768 -17.23 17.36 5.53
C ILE A 768 -15.71 17.45 5.45
N THR A 769 -15.16 18.47 6.10
CA THR A 769 -13.78 18.88 5.91
C THR A 769 -12.72 17.79 6.16
N PRO A 770 -12.94 16.78 7.03
CA PRO A 770 -12.00 15.66 7.09
C PRO A 770 -11.81 14.95 5.75
N GLU A 771 -12.77 15.00 4.82
CA GLU A 771 -12.74 14.33 3.51
C GLU A 771 -12.51 15.30 2.34
N ASN A 772 -12.78 16.60 2.51
CA ASN A 772 -12.68 17.57 1.43
C ASN A 772 -11.27 18.18 1.26
N GLY A 773 -11.01 18.69 0.05
CA GLY A 773 -9.82 19.47 -0.29
C GLY A 773 -10.13 20.93 -0.62
N VAL A 774 -9.09 21.76 -0.68
CA VAL A 774 -9.13 23.14 -1.17
C VAL A 774 -8.39 23.20 -2.50
N ILE A 775 -8.98 23.83 -3.52
CA ILE A 775 -8.33 23.98 -4.83
C ILE A 775 -7.76 25.39 -4.96
N ILE A 776 -6.48 25.48 -5.31
CA ILE A 776 -5.79 26.70 -5.71
C ILE A 776 -5.80 26.79 -7.23
N SER A 777 -6.03 27.99 -7.78
CA SER A 777 -5.77 28.28 -9.18
C SER A 777 -4.77 29.40 -9.36
N ASP A 778 -3.96 29.33 -10.41
CA ASP A 778 -3.11 30.46 -10.81
C ASP A 778 -3.83 31.38 -11.82
N VAL A 779 -3.11 32.38 -12.33
CA VAL A 779 -3.66 33.35 -13.29
C VAL A 779 -4.10 32.71 -14.62
N ASN A 780 -3.59 31.52 -14.94
CA ASN A 780 -3.92 30.74 -16.14
C ASN A 780 -4.93 29.62 -15.83
N ASN A 781 -5.60 29.66 -14.68
CA ASN A 781 -6.58 28.68 -14.22
C ASN A 781 -6.05 27.25 -14.07
N ARG A 782 -4.74 27.07 -13.90
CA ARG A 782 -4.16 25.77 -13.61
C ARG A 782 -4.42 25.40 -12.16
N LEU A 783 -4.71 24.13 -11.88
CA LEU A 783 -5.23 23.70 -10.58
C LEU A 783 -4.26 22.82 -9.79
N VAL A 784 -4.19 23.06 -8.48
CA VAL A 784 -3.60 22.16 -7.49
C VAL A 784 -4.62 22.02 -6.35
N GLU A 785 -4.88 20.79 -5.95
CA GLU A 785 -5.67 20.51 -4.75
C GLU A 785 -4.78 20.11 -3.59
N LEU A 786 -5.16 20.57 -2.40
CA LEU A 786 -4.57 20.22 -1.11
C LEU A 786 -5.68 19.74 -0.17
N SER A 787 -5.35 18.90 0.81
CA SER A 787 -6.34 18.49 1.81
C SER A 787 -6.75 19.66 2.71
N TRP A 788 -7.97 19.64 3.26
CA TRP A 788 -8.40 20.69 4.19
C TRP A 788 -7.51 20.79 5.43
N ASP A 789 -7.03 19.66 5.96
CA ASP A 789 -6.23 19.65 7.19
C ASP A 789 -5.00 20.55 7.08
N ILE A 790 -4.26 20.55 5.95
CA ILE A 790 -3.08 21.43 5.78
C ILE A 790 -3.45 22.92 5.70
N PHE A 791 -4.60 23.23 5.10
CA PHE A 791 -5.10 24.61 5.04
C PHE A 791 -5.56 25.09 6.42
N TYR A 792 -6.46 24.33 7.06
CA TYR A 792 -7.04 24.70 8.35
C TYR A 792 -6.01 24.66 9.47
N GLY A 793 -5.18 23.62 9.55
CA GLY A 793 -4.13 23.50 10.56
C GLY A 793 -3.12 24.66 10.55
N SER A 794 -2.89 25.27 9.38
CA SER A 794 -2.00 26.44 9.26
C SER A 794 -2.71 27.80 9.38
N GLN A 795 -4.03 27.85 9.20
CA GLN A 795 -4.81 29.11 9.15
C GLN A 795 -5.98 29.17 10.17
N ALA A 796 -6.07 28.23 11.11
CA ALA A 796 -7.19 28.09 12.05
C ALA A 796 -7.51 29.40 12.79
N ASP A 797 -6.49 30.17 13.17
CA ASP A 797 -6.67 31.43 13.89
C ASP A 797 -7.47 32.46 13.08
N LYS A 798 -7.18 32.59 11.78
CA LYS A 798 -7.89 33.49 10.86
C LYS A 798 -9.30 33.00 10.55
N ILE A 799 -9.48 31.68 10.52
CA ILE A 799 -10.77 31.07 10.21
C ILE A 799 -11.72 31.19 11.40
N LEU A 800 -11.29 30.74 12.59
CA LEU A 800 -12.13 30.66 13.77
C LEU A 800 -12.39 32.03 14.43
N GLY A 801 -11.40 32.93 14.42
CA GLY A 801 -11.54 34.24 15.04
C GLY A 801 -11.45 34.16 16.55
N ASN A 802 -12.57 34.12 17.27
CA ASN A 802 -12.65 34.21 18.72
C ASN A 802 -11.68 33.29 19.49
N LYS A 803 -11.13 33.79 20.60
CA LYS A 803 -10.15 33.05 21.43
C LYS A 803 -10.67 31.71 21.96
N ILE A 804 -11.90 31.67 22.49
CA ILE A 804 -12.51 30.45 23.03
C ILE A 804 -12.69 29.41 21.92
N HIS A 805 -13.15 29.85 20.74
CA HIS A 805 -13.31 28.96 19.58
C HIS A 805 -11.98 28.37 19.14
N ARG A 806 -10.91 29.16 19.12
CA ARG A 806 -9.55 28.68 18.81
C ARG A 806 -9.05 27.67 19.83
N GLU A 807 -9.23 27.93 21.12
CA GLU A 807 -8.78 27.03 22.20
C GLU A 807 -9.45 25.64 22.10
N ILE A 808 -10.70 25.57 21.63
CA ILE A 808 -11.43 24.31 21.48
C ILE A 808 -11.09 23.59 20.16
N PHE A 809 -11.07 24.32 19.03
CA PHE A 809 -11.13 23.71 17.69
C PHE A 809 -9.86 23.81 16.84
N SER A 810 -8.84 24.59 17.23
CA SER A 810 -7.61 24.71 16.42
C SER A 810 -6.73 23.44 16.45
N GLY A 811 -6.71 22.73 17.58
CA GLY A 811 -5.82 21.59 17.82
C GLY A 811 -6.32 20.24 17.31
N THR A 812 -7.48 20.18 16.64
CA THR A 812 -8.09 18.93 16.16
C THR A 812 -7.91 18.71 14.66
N ASN A 813 -7.44 19.70 13.89
CA ASN A 813 -7.46 19.72 12.41
C ASN A 813 -8.84 19.50 11.74
N ASP A 814 -9.87 19.18 12.53
CA ASP A 814 -11.25 19.04 12.10
C ASP A 814 -12.02 20.34 12.36
N PHE A 815 -12.61 20.89 11.31
CA PHE A 815 -13.47 22.07 11.40
C PHE A 815 -14.82 21.69 12.05
N PRO A 816 -15.36 22.54 12.95
CA PRO A 816 -16.40 22.10 13.90
C PRO A 816 -17.78 21.82 13.31
N ILE A 817 -18.16 22.46 12.20
CA ILE A 817 -19.50 22.35 11.59
C ILE A 817 -19.39 21.83 10.17
N ARG A 818 -20.22 20.86 9.80
CA ARG A 818 -20.32 20.33 8.44
C ARG A 818 -21.70 20.56 7.85
N PHE A 819 -21.72 20.71 6.53
CA PHE A 819 -22.90 20.67 5.68
C PHE A 819 -22.79 19.44 4.78
N ASP A 820 -23.84 18.61 4.75
CA ASP A 820 -23.94 17.42 3.91
C ASP A 820 -25.34 17.34 3.29
N PHE A 821 -25.42 16.99 2.01
CA PHE A 821 -26.70 16.72 1.37
C PHE A 821 -27.06 15.25 1.48
N LEU A 822 -28.28 14.95 1.91
CA LEU A 822 -28.87 13.63 1.90
C LEU A 822 -29.99 13.61 0.85
N ASP A 823 -29.72 13.00 -0.31
CA ASP A 823 -30.67 12.89 -1.43
C ASP A 823 -31.39 11.53 -1.40
N THR A 824 -32.69 11.54 -1.06
CA THR A 824 -33.58 10.37 -1.11
C THR A 824 -34.63 10.48 -2.22
N MET A 825 -34.48 11.44 -3.13
CA MET A 825 -35.44 11.72 -4.20
C MET A 825 -35.51 10.55 -5.19
N ASP A 826 -36.68 9.92 -5.30
CA ASP A 826 -36.86 8.66 -6.04
C ASP A 826 -35.93 7.52 -5.57
N GLY A 827 -35.45 7.62 -4.32
CA GLY A 827 -34.62 6.65 -3.64
C GLY A 827 -35.37 5.93 -2.52
N GLY A 828 -34.63 5.53 -1.48
CA GLY A 828 -35.18 4.85 -0.30
C GLY A 828 -35.03 5.69 0.98
N ASN A 829 -35.60 5.19 2.06
CA ASN A 829 -35.36 5.75 3.40
C ASN A 829 -33.87 5.58 3.79
N LEU A 830 -33.37 6.54 4.58
CA LEU A 830 -32.17 6.35 5.38
C LEU A 830 -32.44 5.32 6.49
N SER A 831 -31.38 4.77 7.06
CA SER A 831 -31.48 3.86 8.21
C SER A 831 -32.08 4.55 9.42
N ILE A 832 -32.89 3.82 10.20
CA ILE A 832 -33.23 4.21 11.57
C ILE A 832 -31.97 4.16 12.40
N GLN A 833 -31.62 5.28 13.02
CA GLN A 833 -30.33 5.47 13.63
C GLN A 833 -30.38 6.46 14.80
N CYS A 834 -29.28 6.52 15.55
CA CYS A 834 -29.01 7.59 16.51
C CYS A 834 -27.51 7.92 16.52
N ASN A 835 -27.19 9.08 17.08
CA ASN A 835 -25.81 9.49 17.30
C ASN A 835 -25.45 9.34 18.80
N PRO A 836 -24.20 8.98 19.13
CA PRO A 836 -23.76 8.75 20.51
C PRO A 836 -23.79 10.02 21.37
N SER A 837 -23.94 9.85 22.68
CA SER A 837 -23.73 10.96 23.61
C SER A 837 -22.27 11.43 23.63
N LEU A 838 -22.04 12.67 24.05
CA LEU A 838 -20.68 13.22 24.19
C LEU A 838 -19.80 12.39 25.13
N GLN A 839 -20.37 11.90 26.23
CA GLN A 839 -19.66 11.02 27.16
C GLN A 839 -19.29 9.69 26.49
N TYR A 840 -20.24 9.07 25.78
CA TYR A 840 -20.02 7.80 25.10
C TYR A 840 -18.91 7.90 24.05
N MET A 841 -18.88 9.00 23.29
CA MET A 841 -17.85 9.29 22.29
C MET A 841 -16.44 9.33 22.90
N ARG A 842 -16.28 10.03 24.03
CA ARG A 842 -15.00 10.17 24.72
C ARG A 842 -14.51 8.83 25.27
N GLU A 843 -15.39 8.10 25.94
CA GLU A 843 -15.04 6.84 26.62
C GLU A 843 -14.76 5.69 25.64
N ASN A 844 -15.52 5.58 24.55
CA ASN A 844 -15.45 4.43 23.64
C ASN A 844 -14.57 4.67 22.40
N PHE A 845 -14.50 5.92 21.91
CA PHE A 845 -13.86 6.21 20.62
C PHE A 845 -12.74 7.25 20.70
N GLY A 846 -12.56 7.92 21.84
CA GLY A 846 -11.49 8.91 22.04
C GLY A 846 -11.72 10.24 21.32
N GLU A 847 -12.94 10.49 20.86
CA GLU A 847 -13.34 11.73 20.21
C GLU A 847 -13.63 12.83 21.22
N LYS A 848 -13.42 14.10 20.84
CA LYS A 848 -13.57 15.25 21.75
C LYS A 848 -14.97 15.83 21.77
N ILE A 849 -15.68 15.71 20.66
CA ILE A 849 -17.04 16.19 20.44
C ILE A 849 -17.90 15.08 19.83
N THR A 850 -19.22 15.23 19.89
CA THR A 850 -20.16 14.27 19.30
C THR A 850 -20.86 14.86 18.08
N GLN A 851 -21.60 14.02 17.37
CA GLN A 851 -22.39 14.36 16.19
C GLN A 851 -23.80 14.81 16.62
N ASP A 852 -23.92 16.08 16.99
CA ASP A 852 -25.21 16.76 17.06
C ASP A 852 -25.59 17.29 15.67
N GLU A 853 -26.80 16.99 15.20
CA GLU A 853 -27.22 17.31 13.84
C GLU A 853 -28.59 18.01 13.77
N ALA A 854 -28.89 18.57 12.61
CA ALA A 854 -30.17 19.17 12.31
C ALA A 854 -30.47 19.00 10.82
N TYR A 855 -31.73 18.75 10.49
CA TYR A 855 -32.18 18.57 9.11
C TYR A 855 -32.92 19.80 8.65
N TYR A 856 -32.40 20.46 7.61
CA TYR A 856 -33.10 21.49 6.88
C TYR A 856 -33.62 20.90 5.57
N ILE A 857 -34.94 20.96 5.35
CA ILE A 857 -35.55 20.36 4.16
C ILE A 857 -35.35 21.30 2.96
N ILE A 858 -34.53 20.87 2.01
CA ILE A 858 -34.15 21.66 0.82
C ILE A 858 -35.19 21.50 -0.28
N GLU A 859 -35.66 20.27 -0.48
CA GLU A 859 -36.60 19.97 -1.55
C GLU A 859 -37.45 18.75 -1.18
N THR A 860 -38.71 18.73 -1.62
CA THR A 860 -39.62 17.58 -1.49
C THR A 860 -40.16 17.19 -2.86
N LYS A 861 -40.51 15.92 -3.05
CA LYS A 861 -41.01 15.43 -4.36
C LYS A 861 -42.23 16.20 -4.85
N GLN A 862 -43.15 16.55 -3.94
CA GLN A 862 -44.35 17.31 -4.28
C GLN A 862 -44.04 18.76 -4.72
N HIS A 863 -42.96 19.37 -4.22
CA HIS A 863 -42.53 20.70 -4.65
C HIS A 863 -41.68 20.64 -5.94
N TRP A 864 -40.79 19.64 -6.04
CA TRP A 864 -39.95 19.40 -7.22
C TRP A 864 -40.76 19.03 -8.47
N GLN A 865 -41.71 18.11 -8.34
CA GLN A 865 -42.56 17.60 -9.41
C GLN A 865 -44.02 18.00 -9.19
N LYS A 866 -44.41 19.13 -9.79
CA LYS A 866 -45.75 19.69 -9.62
C LYS A 866 -46.90 18.76 -10.02
N GLU A 867 -46.65 17.84 -10.96
CA GLU A 867 -47.65 16.89 -11.47
C GLU A 867 -48.11 15.90 -10.40
N VAL A 868 -47.24 15.57 -9.43
CA VAL A 868 -47.54 14.62 -8.34
C VAL A 868 -47.88 15.32 -7.02
N LYS A 869 -48.12 16.63 -7.04
CA LYS A 869 -48.36 17.44 -5.83
C LYS A 869 -49.48 16.89 -4.93
N ASN A 870 -50.52 16.30 -5.53
CA ASN A 870 -51.67 15.74 -4.80
C ASN A 870 -51.59 14.22 -4.62
N ASP A 871 -50.50 13.57 -5.03
CA ASP A 871 -50.29 12.14 -4.82
C ASP A 871 -49.71 11.91 -3.42
N ILE A 872 -50.53 11.33 -2.54
CA ILE A 872 -50.13 11.03 -1.16
C ILE A 872 -48.96 10.03 -1.09
N THR A 873 -48.80 9.16 -2.10
CA THR A 873 -47.69 8.20 -2.16
C THR A 873 -46.34 8.87 -2.39
N CYS A 874 -46.36 10.13 -2.86
CA CYS A 874 -45.19 10.98 -3.07
C CYS A 874 -44.90 11.92 -1.88
N SER A 875 -45.60 11.78 -0.76
CA SER A 875 -45.37 12.57 0.45
C SER A 875 -44.00 12.29 1.06
N SER A 876 -43.43 13.31 1.70
CA SER A 876 -42.10 13.28 2.31
C SER A 876 -42.22 13.39 3.82
N TYR A 877 -41.46 12.57 4.54
CA TYR A 877 -41.56 12.45 6.00
C TYR A 877 -40.17 12.34 6.63
N ILE A 878 -40.08 12.77 7.88
CA ILE A 878 -38.94 12.47 8.75
C ILE A 878 -39.42 11.52 9.86
N TYR A 879 -38.63 10.49 10.15
CA TYR A 879 -38.81 9.69 11.35
C TYR A 879 -37.99 10.37 12.45
N LEU A 880 -38.62 10.81 13.54
CA LEU A 880 -37.92 11.57 14.57
C LEU A 880 -38.57 11.38 15.95
N GLY A 881 -37.80 10.91 16.92
CA GLY A 881 -38.28 10.70 18.28
C GLY A 881 -39.27 9.54 18.42
N PHE A 882 -39.48 9.10 19.66
CA PHE A 882 -40.39 8.01 19.99
C PHE A 882 -41.81 8.50 20.24
N HIS A 883 -42.78 7.58 20.09
CA HIS A 883 -44.11 7.78 20.63
C HIS A 883 -44.09 7.83 22.17
N GLU A 884 -45.10 8.46 22.78
CA GLU A 884 -45.26 8.46 24.23
C GLU A 884 -45.41 7.03 24.77
N ASN A 885 -44.76 6.73 25.89
CA ASN A 885 -44.81 5.43 26.58
C ASN A 885 -44.36 4.22 25.73
N VAL A 886 -43.43 4.42 24.79
CA VAL A 886 -42.82 3.31 24.05
C VAL A 886 -42.12 2.32 24.99
N ASP A 887 -42.30 1.02 24.77
CA ASP A 887 -41.60 -0.02 25.51
C ASP A 887 -40.19 -0.24 24.93
N GLN A 888 -39.17 0.12 25.73
CA GLN A 888 -37.76 0.02 25.36
C GLN A 888 -37.31 -1.43 25.09
N GLU A 889 -37.73 -2.38 25.93
CA GLU A 889 -37.34 -3.79 25.81
C GLU A 889 -38.03 -4.41 24.60
N GLU A 890 -39.29 -4.06 24.35
CA GLU A 890 -40.01 -4.50 23.16
C GLU A 890 -39.33 -4.00 21.88
N PHE A 891 -38.94 -2.72 21.84
CA PHE A 891 -38.22 -2.14 20.70
C PHE A 891 -36.86 -2.81 20.47
N HIS A 892 -36.09 -3.05 21.54
CA HIS A 892 -34.80 -3.75 21.45
C HIS A 892 -34.98 -5.16 20.90
N GLN A 893 -35.93 -5.92 21.44
CA GLN A 893 -36.23 -7.27 20.96
C GLN A 893 -36.65 -7.28 19.49
N ALA A 894 -37.47 -6.31 19.07
CA ALA A 894 -37.90 -6.20 17.69
C ALA A 894 -36.71 -5.94 16.72
N LEU A 895 -35.75 -5.10 17.11
CA LEU A 895 -34.52 -4.88 16.35
C LEU A 895 -33.65 -6.16 16.26
N VAL A 896 -33.47 -6.86 17.38
CA VAL A 896 -32.67 -8.10 17.42
C VAL A 896 -33.29 -9.19 16.56
N ILE A 897 -34.61 -9.40 16.68
CA ILE A 897 -35.36 -10.37 15.86
C ILE A 897 -35.28 -9.99 14.39
N SER A 898 -35.46 -8.71 14.05
CA SER A 898 -35.34 -8.22 12.67
C SER A 898 -33.97 -8.54 12.06
N ASN A 899 -32.88 -8.24 12.79
CA ASN A 899 -31.52 -8.47 12.30
C ASN A 899 -31.19 -9.96 12.16
N LYS A 900 -31.60 -10.78 13.13
CA LYS A 900 -31.34 -12.23 13.17
C LYS A 900 -32.18 -13.00 12.15
N ASP A 901 -33.49 -12.78 12.14
CA ASP A 901 -34.46 -13.56 11.37
C ASP A 901 -34.78 -12.94 10.01
N LYS A 902 -34.19 -11.78 9.68
CA LYS A 902 -34.47 -11.00 8.46
C LYS A 902 -35.96 -10.67 8.30
N LYS A 903 -36.59 -10.28 9.40
CA LYS A 903 -37.99 -9.82 9.43
C LYS A 903 -38.06 -8.31 9.39
N ASN A 904 -39.04 -7.76 8.68
CA ASN A 904 -39.27 -6.32 8.66
C ASN A 904 -39.68 -5.84 10.06
N LEU A 905 -39.18 -4.67 10.43
CA LEU A 905 -39.59 -3.93 11.62
C LEU A 905 -40.69 -2.93 11.24
N ASP A 906 -41.79 -2.93 11.98
CA ASP A 906 -42.80 -1.87 11.92
C ASP A 906 -42.29 -0.66 12.70
N VAL A 907 -41.59 0.23 11.99
CA VAL A 907 -40.92 1.40 12.59
C VAL A 907 -41.93 2.38 13.19
N GLU A 908 -43.07 2.59 12.53
CA GLU A 908 -44.09 3.58 12.93
C GLU A 908 -44.82 3.17 14.20
N LYS A 909 -44.72 1.90 14.62
CA LYS A 909 -45.16 1.48 15.96
C LYS A 909 -44.38 2.17 17.08
N TYR A 910 -43.10 2.48 16.85
CA TYR A 910 -42.18 2.96 17.90
C TYR A 910 -41.74 4.41 17.68
N VAL A 911 -41.48 4.80 16.43
CA VAL A 911 -40.88 6.10 16.05
C VAL A 911 -41.91 6.97 15.34
N GLN A 912 -42.00 8.24 15.72
CA GLN A 912 -42.94 9.18 15.12
C GLN A 912 -42.56 9.46 13.66
N CYS A 913 -43.55 9.45 12.76
CA CYS A 913 -43.42 9.78 11.35
C CYS A 913 -44.07 11.14 11.07
N ILE A 914 -43.25 12.15 10.79
CA ILE A 914 -43.66 13.56 10.74
C ILE A 914 -43.62 14.07 9.30
N PRO A 915 -44.73 14.64 8.76
CA PRO A 915 -44.73 15.26 7.44
C PRO A 915 -43.78 16.46 7.36
N THR A 916 -43.13 16.60 6.20
CA THR A 916 -42.11 17.64 5.94
C THR A 916 -42.53 18.58 4.82
N ASN A 917 -42.17 19.86 4.94
CA ASN A 917 -42.27 20.86 3.90
C ASN A 917 -40.90 21.46 3.60
N VAL A 918 -40.74 22.02 2.39
CA VAL A 918 -39.54 22.78 2.03
C VAL A 918 -39.34 23.93 3.03
N HIS A 919 -38.11 24.09 3.52
CA HIS A 919 -37.68 25.03 4.55
C HIS A 919 -38.13 24.72 5.99
N ASP A 920 -38.69 23.54 6.25
CA ASP A 920 -38.79 23.01 7.63
C ASP A 920 -37.38 22.74 8.19
N PHE A 921 -37.22 22.92 9.50
CA PHE A 921 -35.96 22.73 10.20
C PHE A 921 -36.18 21.87 11.45
N PHE A 922 -35.55 20.69 11.51
CA PHE A 922 -35.69 19.72 12.59
C PHE A 922 -34.38 19.57 13.34
N LEU A 923 -34.46 19.56 14.67
CA LEU A 923 -33.31 19.48 15.56
C LEU A 923 -33.09 18.02 15.99
N ILE A 924 -31.87 17.53 15.86
CA ILE A 924 -31.53 16.15 16.17
C ILE A 924 -30.32 16.18 17.13
N PRO A 925 -30.56 16.53 18.42
CA PRO A 925 -29.50 16.39 19.41
C PRO A 925 -29.08 14.92 19.48
N ASN A 926 -27.84 14.67 19.89
CA ASN A 926 -27.35 13.33 20.16
C ASN A 926 -28.34 12.53 21.03
N GLU A 927 -28.26 11.19 20.95
CA GLU A 927 -29.14 10.24 21.63
C GLU A 927 -30.59 10.17 21.08
N THR A 928 -30.92 10.95 20.05
CA THR A 928 -32.27 10.97 19.44
C THR A 928 -32.39 9.93 18.33
N ILE A 929 -33.45 9.12 18.34
CA ILE A 929 -33.78 8.22 17.23
C ILE A 929 -34.32 9.01 16.03
N HIS A 930 -33.79 8.74 14.84
CA HIS A 930 -34.20 9.46 13.63
C HIS A 930 -33.91 8.68 12.34
N ALA A 931 -34.55 9.11 11.25
CA ALA A 931 -34.17 8.82 9.86
C ALA A 931 -34.83 9.81 8.89
N CYS A 932 -34.12 10.19 7.82
CA CYS A 932 -34.73 10.85 6.67
C CYS A 932 -35.54 9.83 5.85
N GLY A 933 -36.83 10.11 5.63
CA GLY A 933 -37.67 9.32 4.73
C GLY A 933 -37.36 9.58 3.25
N ARG A 934 -37.91 8.75 2.38
CA ARG A 934 -37.82 8.87 0.91
C ARG A 934 -38.41 10.18 0.37
N ASN A 935 -38.11 10.48 -0.90
CA ASN A 935 -38.74 11.54 -1.70
C ASN A 935 -38.41 12.97 -1.25
N GLN A 936 -37.22 13.22 -0.68
CA GLN A 936 -36.80 14.57 -0.30
C GLN A 936 -35.28 14.74 -0.38
N VAL A 937 -34.85 15.98 -0.25
CA VAL A 937 -33.44 16.34 -0.09
C VAL A 937 -33.29 17.13 1.20
N VAL A 938 -32.37 16.68 2.03
CA VAL A 938 -32.04 17.30 3.31
C VAL A 938 -30.65 17.90 3.24
N LEU A 939 -30.50 19.12 3.74
CA LEU A 939 -29.21 19.63 4.20
C LEU A 939 -29.05 19.25 5.67
N GLU A 940 -28.16 18.31 5.94
CA GLU A 940 -27.69 18.00 7.28
C GLU A 940 -26.70 19.09 7.69
N ILE A 941 -27.05 19.82 8.76
CA ILE A 941 -26.13 20.72 9.46
C ILE A 941 -25.72 20.02 10.74
N SER A 942 -24.44 19.72 10.91
CA SER A 942 -24.01 18.89 12.03
C SER A 942 -22.61 19.20 12.54
N ALA A 943 -22.31 18.72 13.74
CA ALA A 943 -20.98 18.73 14.32
C ALA A 943 -20.08 17.65 13.70
N THR A 944 -18.78 17.92 13.53
CA THR A 944 -17.78 16.93 13.08
C THR A 944 -17.23 16.19 14.31
N PRO A 945 -17.32 14.85 14.46
CA PRO A 945 -17.03 13.82 13.45
C PRO A 945 -18.26 13.21 12.77
N TYR A 946 -18.06 12.50 11.64
CA TYR A 946 -19.14 12.06 10.72
C TYR A 946 -19.33 10.55 10.59
N ILE A 947 -18.41 9.74 11.12
CA ILE A 947 -18.47 8.28 10.91
C ILE A 947 -19.33 7.55 11.95
N TYR A 948 -19.70 8.20 13.07
CA TYR A 948 -20.30 7.57 14.25
C TYR A 948 -21.83 7.60 14.23
N THR A 949 -22.43 7.02 13.19
CA THR A 949 -23.88 6.85 13.10
C THR A 949 -24.25 5.42 13.49
N PHE A 950 -24.99 5.25 14.58
CA PHE A 950 -25.43 3.93 15.04
C PHE A 950 -26.69 3.49 14.30
N LYS A 951 -26.50 2.67 13.26
CA LYS A 951 -27.61 2.14 12.46
C LYS A 951 -28.33 1.03 13.23
N LEU A 952 -29.58 1.24 13.57
CA LEU A 952 -30.41 0.28 14.31
C LEU A 952 -31.16 -0.63 13.35
N TYR A 953 -31.73 -0.07 12.27
CA TYR A 953 -32.48 -0.81 11.27
C TYR A 953 -32.33 -0.15 9.89
N ASP A 954 -32.14 -0.96 8.84
CA ASP A 954 -31.92 -0.48 7.47
C ASP A 954 -32.87 -1.13 6.45
N TRP A 955 -34.12 -1.38 6.84
CA TRP A 955 -35.16 -1.85 5.90
C TRP A 955 -34.81 -3.16 5.19
N LEU A 956 -33.96 -3.99 5.82
CA LEU A 956 -33.37 -5.22 5.27
C LEU A 956 -32.69 -5.04 3.90
N ARG A 957 -32.29 -3.82 3.58
CA ARG A 957 -31.70 -3.48 2.28
C ARG A 957 -30.25 -3.95 2.18
N LEU A 958 -29.85 -4.31 0.97
CA LEU A 958 -28.46 -4.61 0.62
C LEU A 958 -27.67 -3.34 0.29
N GLY A 959 -26.39 -3.33 0.67
CA GLY A 959 -25.40 -2.36 0.25
C GLY A 959 -25.08 -2.46 -1.24
N LEU A 960 -24.22 -1.55 -1.72
CA LEU A 960 -23.75 -1.56 -3.10
C LEU A 960 -22.88 -2.79 -3.42
N ASP A 961 -22.37 -3.47 -2.39
CA ASP A 961 -21.62 -4.72 -2.45
C ASP A 961 -22.53 -5.98 -2.45
N GLY A 962 -23.85 -5.79 -2.40
CA GLY A 962 -24.82 -6.88 -2.33
C GLY A 962 -24.95 -7.54 -0.96
N ARG A 963 -24.28 -7.03 0.09
CA ARG A 963 -24.39 -7.54 1.47
C ARG A 963 -25.30 -6.67 2.32
N PRO A 964 -25.97 -7.20 3.36
CA PRO A 964 -26.67 -6.36 4.33
C PRO A 964 -25.72 -5.32 4.94
N ARG A 965 -26.17 -4.07 5.08
CA ARG A 965 -25.35 -3.04 5.75
C ARG A 965 -25.16 -3.40 7.23
N LEU A 966 -24.00 -3.03 7.78
CA LEU A 966 -23.70 -3.24 9.20
C LEU A 966 -24.65 -2.44 10.09
N LEU A 967 -25.14 -3.09 11.14
CA LEU A 967 -25.99 -2.51 12.19
C LEU A 967 -25.23 -2.45 13.52
N ASN A 968 -25.57 -1.48 14.35
CA ASN A 968 -24.92 -1.15 15.62
C ASN A 968 -25.96 -1.13 16.77
N ILE A 969 -26.85 -2.12 16.80
CA ILE A 969 -28.00 -2.18 17.73
C ILE A 969 -27.57 -1.93 19.18
N GLU A 970 -26.56 -2.65 19.67
CA GLU A 970 -26.11 -2.53 21.06
C GLU A 970 -25.47 -1.18 21.39
N HIS A 971 -24.79 -0.54 20.43
CA HIS A 971 -24.29 0.82 20.63
C HIS A 971 -25.45 1.81 20.69
N GLY A 972 -26.43 1.68 19.79
CA GLY A 972 -27.59 2.56 19.75
C GLY A 972 -28.47 2.44 20.99
N ILE A 973 -28.80 1.23 21.46
CA ILE A 973 -29.63 1.01 22.66
C ILE A 973 -29.01 1.66 23.91
N LYS A 974 -27.67 1.63 24.04
CA LYS A 974 -26.96 2.30 25.14
C LYS A 974 -26.98 3.83 25.07
N ASN A 975 -27.39 4.40 23.95
CA ASN A 975 -27.36 5.84 23.69
C ASN A 975 -28.75 6.39 23.35
N LEU A 976 -29.83 5.61 23.38
CA LEU A 976 -31.15 6.13 23.02
C LEU A 976 -31.82 6.84 24.19
N LYS A 977 -32.36 8.04 23.93
CA LYS A 977 -33.27 8.74 24.83
C LYS A 977 -34.72 8.55 24.39
N PHE A 978 -35.43 7.70 25.11
CA PHE A 978 -36.82 7.31 24.80
C PHE A 978 -37.85 8.41 25.12
N ASP A 979 -37.47 9.45 25.85
CA ASP A 979 -38.27 10.63 26.17
C ASP A 979 -38.17 11.76 25.12
N ARG A 980 -37.46 11.52 24.01
CA ARG A 980 -37.40 12.46 22.87
C ARG A 980 -38.59 12.28 21.95
N HIS A 981 -39.42 13.31 21.82
CA HIS A 981 -40.59 13.33 20.94
C HIS A 981 -40.37 14.30 19.76
N GLY A 982 -40.66 13.86 18.53
CA GLY A 982 -40.24 14.54 17.32
C GLY A 982 -40.88 15.89 17.04
N GLU A 983 -42.17 16.08 17.32
CA GLU A 983 -42.81 17.40 17.08
C GLU A 983 -42.23 18.50 17.99
N GLN A 984 -41.73 18.14 19.18
CA GLN A 984 -41.04 19.08 20.08
C GLN A 984 -39.64 19.47 19.56
N LEU A 985 -39.13 18.72 18.58
CA LEU A 985 -37.83 18.93 17.95
C LEU A 985 -37.95 19.67 16.61
N ARG A 986 -39.16 20.05 16.19
CA ARG A 986 -39.37 20.97 15.05
C ARG A 986 -39.05 22.40 15.48
N CYS A 987 -38.05 23.02 14.86
CA CYS A 987 -37.63 24.38 15.17
C CYS A 987 -38.76 25.38 14.87
N GLN A 988 -38.94 26.34 15.77
CA GLN A 988 -39.83 27.49 15.59
C GLN A 988 -38.98 28.73 15.26
N PRO A 989 -39.02 29.24 14.00
CA PRO A 989 -38.27 30.43 13.61
C PRO A 989 -38.71 31.67 14.40
N ILE A 990 -37.74 32.51 14.78
CA ILE A 990 -37.98 33.78 15.47
C ILE A 990 -37.53 34.92 14.57
N SER A 991 -38.46 35.73 14.06
CA SER A 991 -38.13 36.92 13.27
C SER A 991 -37.42 37.96 14.16
N LEU A 992 -36.26 38.43 13.72
CA LEU A 992 -35.47 39.45 14.38
C LEU A 992 -35.88 40.82 13.86
N ALA A 993 -36.01 41.81 14.75
CA ALA A 993 -36.28 43.18 14.34
C ALA A 993 -35.10 43.72 13.52
N ASN A 994 -35.42 44.27 12.35
CA ASN A 994 -34.46 44.93 11.47
C ASN A 994 -34.91 46.37 11.23
N GLU A 995 -34.02 47.34 11.43
CA GLU A 995 -34.29 48.77 11.18
C GLU A 995 -34.38 49.10 9.68
N GLN A 996 -33.99 48.16 8.81
CA GLN A 996 -33.95 48.34 7.36
C GLN A 996 -34.97 47.39 6.70
N ASP A 997 -36.08 47.91 6.16
CA ASP A 997 -37.17 47.16 5.48
C ASP A 997 -36.75 46.42 4.18
N LYS A 998 -35.46 46.09 4.00
CA LYS A 998 -34.89 45.47 2.80
C LYS A 998 -34.89 43.95 2.83
N TYR A 999 -34.91 43.33 4.00
CA TYR A 999 -34.87 41.88 4.19
C TYR A 999 -35.42 41.47 5.56
N GLU A 1000 -35.85 40.22 5.68
CA GLU A 1000 -36.21 39.61 6.95
C GLU A 1000 -35.07 38.69 7.43
N GLU A 1001 -34.65 38.84 8.69
CA GLU A 1001 -33.74 37.90 9.34
C GLU A 1001 -34.50 37.10 10.39
N GLN A 1002 -34.34 35.79 10.36
CA GLN A 1002 -34.93 34.86 11.31
C GLN A 1002 -33.82 34.10 12.03
N HIS A 1003 -33.90 34.06 13.35
CA HIS A 1003 -33.13 33.13 14.16
C HIS A 1003 -33.81 31.76 14.13
N LEU A 1004 -33.06 30.72 13.79
CA LEU A 1004 -33.49 29.33 13.84
C LEU A 1004 -32.83 28.66 15.04
N PRO A 1005 -33.37 28.85 16.26
CA PRO A 1005 -32.70 28.40 17.48
C PRO A 1005 -32.44 26.90 17.45
N THR A 1006 -31.17 26.52 17.60
CA THR A 1006 -30.79 25.12 17.73
C THR A 1006 -30.98 24.59 19.16
N HIS A 1007 -30.97 23.26 19.31
CA HIS A 1007 -31.12 22.61 20.62
C HIS A 1007 -30.00 23.05 21.59
N ASN A 1008 -30.27 23.05 22.90
CA ASN A 1008 -29.31 23.49 23.93
C ASN A 1008 -28.03 22.63 24.01
N LEU A 1009 -28.06 21.42 23.42
CA LEU A 1009 -26.89 20.55 23.30
C LEU A 1009 -26.04 20.86 22.06
N HIS A 1010 -26.56 21.64 21.10
CA HIS A 1010 -25.79 22.02 19.93
C HIS A 1010 -24.90 23.21 20.27
N PHE A 1011 -23.60 23.08 20.02
CA PHE A 1011 -22.63 24.16 20.23
C PHE A 1011 -22.62 25.22 19.11
N TYR A 1012 -23.40 25.00 18.05
CA TYR A 1012 -23.59 25.92 16.93
C TYR A 1012 -25.04 26.38 16.85
N ASP A 1013 -25.29 27.45 16.12
CA ASP A 1013 -26.62 28.03 15.90
C ASP A 1013 -26.80 28.43 14.43
N VAL A 1014 -28.06 28.66 14.01
CA VAL A 1014 -28.42 28.93 12.62
C VAL A 1014 -29.29 30.17 12.49
N LYS A 1015 -29.00 30.97 11.47
CA LYS A 1015 -29.83 32.09 11.03
C LYS A 1015 -30.28 31.89 9.59
N ARG A 1016 -31.47 32.38 9.28
CA ARG A 1016 -32.07 32.39 7.94
C ARG A 1016 -32.33 33.83 7.52
N LEU A 1017 -31.75 34.22 6.40
CA LEU A 1017 -31.94 35.53 5.77
C LEU A 1017 -32.87 35.37 4.58
N ILE A 1018 -33.98 36.08 4.57
CA ILE A 1018 -34.98 36.07 3.50
C ILE A 1018 -34.95 37.43 2.81
N ILE A 1019 -34.60 37.42 1.52
CA ILE A 1019 -34.41 38.63 0.72
C ILE A 1019 -35.46 38.63 -0.39
N GLU A 1020 -36.22 39.71 -0.46
CA GLU A 1020 -37.14 39.91 -1.58
C GLU A 1020 -36.35 40.18 -2.87
N PRO A 1021 -36.80 39.66 -4.02
CA PRO A 1021 -36.03 39.72 -5.26
C PRO A 1021 -35.96 41.15 -5.81
N ASN A 1022 -34.88 41.86 -5.48
CA ASN A 1022 -34.58 43.20 -5.96
C ASN A 1022 -33.06 43.35 -6.12
N GLU A 1023 -32.61 43.66 -7.35
CA GLU A 1023 -31.19 43.76 -7.73
C GLU A 1023 -30.45 44.92 -7.04
N ASN A 1024 -31.17 45.87 -6.44
CA ASN A 1024 -30.59 47.02 -5.74
C ASN A 1024 -30.47 46.81 -4.23
N ILE A 1025 -30.80 45.63 -3.69
CA ILE A 1025 -30.63 45.33 -2.27
C ILE A 1025 -29.15 45.04 -2.00
N GLU A 1026 -28.60 45.80 -1.05
CA GLU A 1026 -27.29 45.54 -0.47
C GLU A 1026 -27.44 45.32 1.03
N ILE A 1027 -26.89 44.22 1.52
CA ILE A 1027 -26.95 43.82 2.94
C ILE A 1027 -25.53 43.78 3.47
N ILE A 1028 -25.25 44.53 4.53
CA ILE A 1028 -23.95 44.55 5.21
C ILE A 1028 -24.03 43.60 6.40
N ARG A 1029 -23.03 42.73 6.55
CA ARG A 1029 -22.95 41.74 7.63
C ARG A 1029 -21.60 41.81 8.32
N SER A 1030 -21.62 41.85 9.64
CA SER A 1030 -20.43 41.62 10.46
C SER A 1030 -20.30 40.13 10.79
N THR A 1031 -19.08 39.61 10.76
CA THR A 1031 -18.78 38.26 11.25
C THR A 1031 -18.67 38.18 12.77
N GLU A 1032 -18.62 39.33 13.44
CA GLU A 1032 -18.44 39.42 14.90
C GLU A 1032 -17.24 38.61 15.39
N ASN A 1033 -16.17 38.52 14.59
CA ASN A 1033 -14.98 37.71 14.88
C ASN A 1033 -15.27 36.21 15.09
N ARG A 1034 -16.24 35.67 14.33
CA ARG A 1034 -16.53 34.23 14.20
C ARG A 1034 -16.66 33.90 12.72
N PHE A 1035 -16.43 32.66 12.30
CA PHE A 1035 -16.74 32.31 10.92
C PHE A 1035 -18.26 32.26 10.68
N HIS A 1036 -18.69 32.50 9.44
CA HIS A 1036 -20.03 32.21 8.96
C HIS A 1036 -19.96 31.09 7.90
N LEU A 1037 -20.63 29.98 8.15
CA LEU A 1037 -20.82 28.91 7.17
C LEU A 1037 -22.17 29.11 6.47
N CYS A 1038 -22.13 29.38 5.18
CA CYS A 1038 -23.29 29.87 4.42
C CYS A 1038 -23.67 28.93 3.29
N MET A 1039 -24.97 28.87 2.98
CA MET A 1039 -25.50 28.23 1.77
C MET A 1039 -26.77 28.95 1.30
N LEU A 1040 -26.85 29.21 -0.01
CA LEU A 1040 -28.07 29.70 -0.64
C LEU A 1040 -29.03 28.53 -0.90
N VAL A 1041 -30.09 28.43 -0.09
CA VAL A 1041 -31.08 27.35 -0.15
C VAL A 1041 -32.35 27.73 -0.93
N GLN A 1042 -32.43 28.96 -1.42
CA GLN A 1042 -33.40 29.37 -2.44
C GLN A 1042 -32.89 30.61 -3.19
N GLY A 1043 -33.17 30.70 -4.49
CA GLY A 1043 -32.71 31.79 -5.37
C GLY A 1043 -31.59 31.34 -6.31
N ASP A 1044 -31.24 32.18 -7.29
CA ASP A 1044 -30.32 31.80 -8.38
C ASP A 1044 -28.84 31.81 -7.93
N ALA A 1045 -28.38 32.95 -7.42
CA ALA A 1045 -27.01 33.16 -6.94
C ALA A 1045 -26.93 34.36 -5.99
N ILE A 1046 -25.84 34.45 -5.25
CA ILE A 1046 -25.54 35.52 -4.32
C ILE A 1046 -24.10 36.01 -4.51
N GLU A 1047 -23.91 37.31 -4.43
CA GLU A 1047 -22.63 37.98 -4.51
C GLU A 1047 -22.15 38.38 -3.12
N ILE A 1048 -20.88 38.14 -2.83
CA ILE A 1048 -20.19 38.54 -1.61
C ILE A 1048 -19.06 39.49 -1.99
N GLU A 1049 -19.17 40.74 -1.55
CA GLU A 1049 -18.15 41.78 -1.65
C GLU A 1049 -17.45 41.93 -0.29
N TYR A 1050 -16.11 41.91 -0.27
CA TYR A 1050 -15.31 42.00 0.95
C TYR A 1050 -14.00 42.78 0.71
N ASN A 1051 -13.38 43.27 1.79
CA ASN A 1051 -12.11 43.99 1.70
C ASN A 1051 -10.92 43.03 1.57
N SER A 1052 -10.00 43.30 0.64
CA SER A 1052 -8.76 42.53 0.53
C SER A 1052 -7.68 43.00 1.51
N LEU A 1053 -6.71 42.09 1.75
CA LEU A 1053 -5.53 42.28 2.61
C LEU A 1053 -4.66 43.50 2.24
N ASP A 1054 -4.55 43.84 0.95
CA ASP A 1054 -3.47 44.70 0.47
C ASP A 1054 -3.71 46.21 0.63
N ASN A 1055 -4.89 46.60 1.10
CA ASN A 1055 -5.26 47.92 1.65
C ASN A 1055 -6.80 47.94 1.68
N ASN A 1056 -7.41 48.49 2.74
CA ASN A 1056 -8.86 48.66 2.93
C ASN A 1056 -9.61 49.44 1.80
N GLN A 1057 -8.94 49.73 0.69
CA GLN A 1057 -9.46 50.42 -0.49
C GLN A 1057 -9.83 49.48 -1.66
N HIS A 1058 -9.28 48.25 -1.71
CA HIS A 1058 -9.58 47.31 -2.80
C HIS A 1058 -10.60 46.25 -2.37
N LYS A 1059 -11.80 46.34 -2.96
CA LYS A 1059 -12.89 45.38 -2.77
C LYS A 1059 -12.75 44.19 -3.71
N GLN A 1060 -13.01 43.00 -3.19
CA GLN A 1060 -13.05 41.73 -3.92
C GLN A 1060 -14.48 41.22 -3.96
N ILE A 1061 -14.84 40.51 -5.04
CA ILE A 1061 -16.18 39.98 -5.27
C ILE A 1061 -16.09 38.48 -5.55
N ARG A 1062 -16.96 37.70 -4.89
CA ARG A 1062 -17.16 36.27 -5.11
C ARG A 1062 -18.64 36.00 -5.31
N GLN A 1063 -19.00 35.21 -6.32
CA GLN A 1063 -20.36 34.75 -6.54
C GLN A 1063 -20.49 33.29 -6.08
N TYR A 1064 -21.62 32.97 -5.46
CA TYR A 1064 -22.03 31.62 -5.10
C TYR A 1064 -23.41 31.32 -5.64
N ASN A 1065 -23.55 30.17 -6.28
CA ASN A 1065 -24.80 29.73 -6.87
C ASN A 1065 -25.70 29.04 -5.84
N TYR A 1066 -26.96 28.84 -6.20
CA TYR A 1066 -27.86 27.93 -5.49
C TYR A 1066 -27.12 26.66 -5.05
N ILE A 1067 -27.34 26.24 -3.80
CA ILE A 1067 -26.81 25.04 -3.11
C ILE A 1067 -25.28 24.96 -2.95
N GLU A 1068 -24.53 25.98 -3.37
CA GLU A 1068 -23.09 26.05 -3.08
C GLU A 1068 -22.85 26.47 -1.63
N THR A 1069 -22.11 25.66 -0.89
CA THR A 1069 -21.67 25.99 0.47
C THR A 1069 -20.40 26.84 0.43
N PHE A 1070 -20.32 27.89 1.25
CA PHE A 1070 -19.12 28.69 1.39
C PHE A 1070 -18.92 29.20 2.80
N LEU A 1071 -17.66 29.37 3.18
CA LEU A 1071 -17.22 29.82 4.48
C LEU A 1071 -16.72 31.27 4.37
N ILE A 1072 -17.28 32.17 5.16
CA ILE A 1072 -16.69 33.48 5.42
C ILE A 1072 -15.83 33.34 6.69
N PRO A 1073 -14.48 33.38 6.59
CA PRO A 1073 -13.63 33.29 7.76
C PRO A 1073 -13.76 34.53 8.66
N ALA A 1074 -13.45 34.38 9.94
CA ALA A 1074 -13.49 35.49 10.91
C ALA A 1074 -12.51 36.63 10.60
N SER A 1075 -11.47 36.38 9.79
CA SER A 1075 -10.55 37.39 9.26
C SER A 1075 -11.25 38.46 8.42
N ILE A 1076 -12.43 38.16 7.87
CA ILE A 1076 -13.29 39.13 7.20
C ILE A 1076 -14.21 39.73 8.27
N ASN A 1077 -13.91 40.94 8.75
CA ASN A 1077 -14.74 41.59 9.77
C ASN A 1077 -16.15 41.90 9.27
N GLU A 1078 -16.25 42.39 8.03
CA GLU A 1078 -17.50 42.80 7.40
C GLU A 1078 -17.50 42.39 5.93
N TYR A 1079 -18.66 41.97 5.43
CA TYR A 1079 -18.90 41.70 4.02
C TYR A 1079 -20.26 42.25 3.59
N ARG A 1080 -20.37 42.58 2.31
CA ARG A 1080 -21.60 43.02 1.67
C ARG A 1080 -22.15 41.91 0.79
N LEU A 1081 -23.46 41.77 0.81
CA LEU A 1081 -24.19 40.72 0.14
C LEU A 1081 -25.22 41.29 -0.83
N ARG A 1082 -25.31 40.72 -2.04
CA ARG A 1082 -26.28 41.10 -3.09
C ARG A 1082 -26.88 39.87 -3.78
N PRO A 1083 -28.20 39.78 -3.97
CA PRO A 1083 -28.80 38.72 -4.78
C PRO A 1083 -28.49 38.94 -6.27
N ILE A 1084 -28.22 37.87 -7.02
CA ILE A 1084 -28.07 37.90 -8.48
C ILE A 1084 -29.23 37.13 -9.11
N ILE A 1085 -29.98 37.78 -10.00
CA ILE A 1085 -31.09 37.18 -10.75
C ILE A 1085 -30.58 36.83 -12.16
N LYS A 1086 -30.57 35.54 -12.52
CA LYS A 1086 -30.01 35.06 -13.79
C LYS A 1086 -31.04 35.03 -14.93
N ASN A 1087 -32.32 34.83 -14.62
CA ASN A 1087 -33.39 34.70 -15.63
C ASN A 1087 -34.47 35.79 -15.50
N LYS A 1088 -34.26 36.94 -16.17
CA LYS A 1088 -35.22 38.08 -16.16
C LYS A 1088 -36.53 37.83 -16.92
N HIS A 1089 -36.59 36.85 -17.83
CA HIS A 1089 -37.72 36.64 -18.74
C HIS A 1089 -38.89 35.79 -18.18
N ASN A 1090 -38.77 35.26 -16.96
CA ASN A 1090 -39.86 34.56 -16.27
C ASN A 1090 -40.47 35.45 -15.17
N GLU A 1091 -41.05 36.59 -15.57
CA GLU A 1091 -41.66 37.60 -14.69
C GLU A 1091 -42.74 37.05 -13.74
N LYS A 1092 -43.28 35.84 -13.99
CA LYS A 1092 -44.35 35.24 -13.19
C LYS A 1092 -43.89 34.46 -11.94
N LYS A 1093 -42.59 34.40 -11.65
CA LYS A 1093 -42.05 33.74 -10.44
C LYS A 1093 -40.80 34.47 -9.92
N LEU A 1094 -40.99 35.66 -9.38
CA LEU A 1094 -39.99 36.30 -8.53
C LEU A 1094 -39.85 35.47 -7.24
N HIS A 1095 -38.87 34.56 -7.20
CA HIS A 1095 -38.59 33.72 -6.04
C HIS A 1095 -37.78 34.52 -5.01
N LYS A 1096 -38.15 34.43 -3.72
CA LYS A 1096 -37.34 34.97 -2.60
C LYS A 1096 -35.96 34.29 -2.60
N PHE A 1097 -34.94 35.02 -2.17
CA PHE A 1097 -33.63 34.43 -1.88
C PHE A 1097 -33.58 34.04 -0.41
N ILE A 1098 -33.13 32.83 -0.11
CA ILE A 1098 -33.02 32.33 1.26
C ILE A 1098 -31.59 31.85 1.48
N LEU A 1099 -30.88 32.53 2.37
CA LEU A 1099 -29.52 32.19 2.77
C LEU A 1099 -29.52 31.66 4.20
N LEU A 1100 -28.95 30.48 4.40
CA LEU A 1100 -28.64 29.95 5.73
C LEU A 1100 -27.25 30.39 6.15
N THR A 1101 -27.08 30.68 7.43
CA THR A 1101 -25.80 30.96 8.05
C THR A 1101 -25.69 30.21 9.37
N ALA A 1102 -24.76 29.25 9.44
CA ALA A 1102 -24.38 28.53 10.65
C ALA A 1102 -23.11 29.15 11.26
N PHE A 1103 -23.08 29.25 12.59
CA PHE A 1103 -21.96 29.84 13.34
C PHE A 1103 -21.87 29.22 14.74
N LEU A 1104 -20.70 29.33 15.38
CA LEU A 1104 -20.50 28.85 16.75
C LEU A 1104 -21.20 29.75 17.78
N LYS A 1105 -21.84 29.14 18.79
CA LYS A 1105 -22.35 29.85 19.95
C LYS A 1105 -21.19 30.43 20.78
N TRP A 1106 -21.46 31.52 21.49
CA TRP A 1106 -20.45 32.16 22.35
C TRP A 1106 -20.08 31.30 23.57
N ASP A 1107 -21.02 30.48 24.04
CA ASP A 1107 -20.90 29.61 25.21
C ASP A 1107 -20.67 28.14 24.83
N CYS A 1108 -20.18 27.85 23.62
CA CYS A 1108 -19.90 26.49 23.15
C CYS A 1108 -19.02 25.67 24.12
N GLU A 1109 -18.09 26.32 24.84
CA GLU A 1109 -17.27 25.65 25.84
C GLU A 1109 -18.07 25.05 27.00
N LYS A 1110 -19.21 25.65 27.37
CA LYS A 1110 -20.06 25.16 28.47
C LYS A 1110 -20.85 23.93 28.04
N ILE A 1111 -21.19 23.84 26.77
CA ILE A 1111 -21.90 22.71 26.17
C ILE A 1111 -20.96 21.51 26.04
N LEU A 1112 -19.67 21.76 25.77
CA LEU A 1112 -18.66 20.71 25.59
C LEU A 1112 -17.98 20.27 26.90
N LYS A 1113 -18.10 21.02 27.99
CA LYS A 1113 -17.63 20.62 29.33
C LYS A 1113 -18.69 19.74 29.99
#